data_AF-A0A7G2FL77-F1
#
_entry.id   AF-A0A7G2FL77-F1
#
_cell.length_a   1.000
_cell.length_b   1.000
_cell.length_c   1.000
_cell.angle_alpha   90.00
_cell.angle_beta   90.00
_cell.angle_gamma   90.00
#
_symmetry.space_group_name_H-M   'P 1'
#
loop_
_entity.id
_entity.type
_entity.pdbx_description
1 polymer ?
#
loop_
_entity_poly.entity_id
_entity_poly.type
_entity_poly.pdbx_seq_one_letter_code
_entity_poly.pdbx_strand_id
1 'polypeptide(L)'
;MMMGRLVFVIWLYNCLCLLLLSSLVDADQANIDCLRTFKSQVEDPNRYLSTWVFGNETAGYICKFSGVTCWHDDENRVLSIKLSGYGLRGVFPPAVKLCADLTGLDLSRNNFSGPLPANISTLIPLVTILDLSYNSFSGEIPMLISNITFLNTLMLQHNQFTGTLPPQLAQLGRLKTFSVSDNRLVGPIPNFNQTLQFKQELFANNLDLCGKPLDDCKSASSSRGKVVIIAAVGGLTAAALVVGVVLFFYFRKLGVVRKKQDDPEGNRWAKSLKGQKGVKVFMFKKSVSKMKLSDLMKATEEFKKDNIIATGRTGTMYKGRLEDGSLLMIKRLQDSQRSEKEFDAEMKTLGSVKNRNLVPLLGYCVANKERLLMYEYMANGYLYDQLHPADEESFKPLDWPSRLKIAIGTAKGLAWLHHSCNPRIIHRNISSKCILLTAEFEPKISDFGLARLMNPIDTHLSTFVNGEFGDFGYVAPEYSRTMVATPKGDVYSFGVVLLELVTGQKATSVTKVSEEEAEEESFKGNLVEWITKLSSKSKLQEAIDRSLLGNGVDDEIFKVLKVACNCVLPEIAKQRPTMFEVYQLLRAIGESYNFTADDDILIPSESGEEGGKGRGLNVWDGFTHRYPEKGGPDLGNGDSTCGSYEHWQKDIDVMTELGVDGYRFSLAWSRIAPRGKVKRGINQAGVKYYNDLIDGLLAKNITPFVTLFHWDLPQVLQDEYEGFLNHEIIDDFKDYANLCFKIFGDRVKNWITINQLYTVPTRGYAMGTDAPGRCSSWLNKDCYAGDSGREPYIVAHNQLLAHAKVVHLYRKKYKVSSLPKQRGEIGVVMITRWFVPYDSTQANIDATERNKEFFLGWFMEPLTKGKYPDIMRKLVGRRLPKFNKKEAKLVKGSYDFLGINYYQTHPGGDTPALDVIADSNRTDYICSHLCFLRKAIKESGCNVKGYFAWCLGDNYEFGKGFTVRYGLSYVDFANITADRDLKDSGKWYKNFLNGTTKVPDENQNFLRSRLFFENRDQKKVADA
;
A
#
# COMPACT_ATOMS: atom_id res chain seq x y z
N MET A 1 59.68 0.18 11.79
CA MET A 1 58.40 -0.22 11.15
C MET A 1 57.47 -1.06 12.04
N MET A 2 57.96 -1.74 13.11
CA MET A 2 57.09 -2.49 14.05
C MET A 2 56.46 -1.63 15.16
N MET A 3 57.16 -0.60 15.64
CA MET A 3 56.69 0.23 16.76
C MET A 3 55.47 1.11 16.41
N GLY A 4 55.37 1.59 15.17
CA GLY A 4 54.23 2.38 14.69
C GLY A 4 52.93 1.58 14.50
N ARG A 5 53.02 0.27 14.21
CA ARG A 5 51.85 -0.60 14.11
C ARG A 5 51.26 -0.92 15.48
N LEU A 6 52.10 -1.09 16.51
CA LEU A 6 51.62 -1.36 17.86
C LEU A 6 50.93 -0.14 18.48
N VAL A 7 51.50 1.06 18.29
CA VAL A 7 50.89 2.31 18.76
C VAL A 7 49.58 2.60 18.03
N PHE A 8 49.49 2.32 16.72
CA PHE A 8 48.25 2.50 15.95
C PHE A 8 47.17 1.50 16.36
N VAL A 9 47.52 0.25 16.68
CA VAL A 9 46.58 -0.76 17.18
C VAL A 9 46.11 -0.44 18.60
N ILE A 10 46.99 0.05 19.48
CA ILE A 10 46.62 0.49 20.84
C ILE A 10 45.75 1.74 20.79
N TRP A 11 46.01 2.66 19.86
CA TRP A 11 45.17 3.86 19.65
C TRP A 11 43.81 3.49 19.05
N LEU A 12 43.76 2.57 18.07
CA LEU A 12 42.50 2.01 17.55
C LEU A 12 41.72 1.23 18.61
N TYR A 13 42.40 0.48 19.49
CA TYR A 13 41.77 -0.26 20.57
C TYR A 13 41.24 0.67 21.66
N ASN A 14 41.96 1.73 22.03
CA ASN A 14 41.47 2.74 22.97
C ASN A 14 40.35 3.60 22.37
N CYS A 15 40.40 3.92 21.08
CA CYS A 15 39.29 4.58 20.39
C CYS A 15 38.08 3.63 20.21
N LEU A 16 38.30 2.33 19.97
CA LEU A 16 37.21 1.32 19.97
C LEU A 16 36.63 1.16 21.37
N CYS A 17 37.45 1.11 22.42
CA CYS A 17 36.97 1.02 23.80
C CYS A 17 36.26 2.30 24.24
N LEU A 18 36.71 3.49 23.83
CA LEU A 18 36.00 4.76 24.07
C LEU A 18 34.70 4.87 23.25
N LEU A 19 34.65 4.27 22.04
CA LEU A 19 33.42 4.16 21.24
C LEU A 19 32.46 3.06 21.75
N LEU A 20 32.99 2.00 22.39
CA LEU A 20 32.22 0.92 23.01
C LEU A 20 31.75 1.26 24.43
N LEU A 21 32.44 2.19 25.11
CA LEU A 21 32.04 2.71 26.43
C LEU A 21 31.06 3.89 26.36
N SER A 22 30.82 4.48 25.17
CA SER A 22 29.85 5.57 25.00
C SER A 22 28.44 5.14 24.59
N SER A 23 28.11 3.85 24.59
CA SER A 23 26.76 3.38 24.24
C SER A 23 26.28 2.17 25.05
N LEU A 24 26.41 2.25 26.36
CA LEU A 24 25.57 1.50 27.31
C LEU A 24 25.07 2.48 28.37
N VAL A 25 24.35 3.52 27.93
CA VAL A 25 23.31 4.05 28.81
C VAL A 25 22.13 3.12 28.59
N ASP A 26 21.79 2.36 29.63
CA ASP A 26 20.56 1.58 29.66
C ASP A 26 19.40 2.50 29.25
N ALA A 27 18.71 2.18 28.15
CA ALA A 27 17.67 3.04 27.58
C ALA A 27 16.54 3.27 28.59
N ASP A 28 16.32 2.31 29.50
CA ASP A 28 15.40 2.45 30.62
C ASP A 28 15.90 3.49 31.63
N GLN A 29 17.19 3.50 31.95
CA GLN A 29 17.78 4.47 32.86
C GLN A 29 17.71 5.90 32.30
N ALA A 30 17.92 6.08 31.00
CA ALA A 30 17.80 7.40 30.34
C ALA A 30 16.38 7.98 30.44
N ASN A 31 15.35 7.16 30.29
CA ASN A 31 13.95 7.58 30.41
C ASN A 31 13.54 7.86 31.87
N ILE A 32 14.03 7.05 32.82
CA ILE A 32 13.86 7.30 34.25
C ILE A 32 14.51 8.64 34.62
N ASP A 33 15.74 8.88 34.15
CA ASP A 33 16.46 10.13 34.37
C ASP A 33 15.76 11.31 33.69
N CYS A 34 15.18 11.12 32.50
CA CYS A 34 14.36 12.14 31.83
C CYS A 34 13.24 12.65 32.75
N LEU A 35 12.42 11.76 33.31
CA LEU A 35 11.30 12.15 34.17
C LEU A 35 11.77 12.68 35.53
N ARG A 36 12.85 12.12 36.08
CA ARG A 36 13.43 12.59 37.35
C ARG A 36 13.96 14.00 37.23
N THR A 37 14.72 14.28 36.18
CA THR A 37 15.25 15.62 35.89
C THR A 37 14.13 16.56 35.50
N PHE A 38 13.13 16.12 34.72
CA PHE A 38 11.95 16.92 34.40
C PHE A 38 11.24 17.39 35.67
N LYS A 39 10.96 16.48 36.61
CA LYS A 39 10.32 16.82 37.89
C LYS A 39 11.13 17.84 38.70
N SER A 40 12.46 17.80 38.62
CA SER A 40 13.33 18.76 39.32
C SER A 40 13.35 20.17 38.69
N GLN A 41 12.96 20.30 37.42
CA GLN A 41 13.00 21.55 36.65
C GLN A 41 11.68 22.31 36.63
N VAL A 42 10.61 21.70 37.14
CA VAL A 42 9.24 22.23 37.06
C VAL A 42 8.69 22.48 38.46
N GLU A 43 8.13 23.66 38.68
CA GLU A 43 7.42 23.96 39.92
C GLU A 43 6.00 23.36 39.87
N ASP A 44 5.67 22.50 40.83
CA ASP A 44 4.38 21.82 40.95
C ASP A 44 3.64 22.27 42.22
N PRO A 45 3.01 23.45 42.21
CA PRO A 45 2.35 24.02 43.40
C PRO A 45 1.15 23.19 43.88
N ASN A 46 0.55 22.40 42.98
CA ASN A 46 -0.64 21.59 43.26
C ASN A 46 -0.31 20.12 43.59
N ARG A 47 0.97 19.76 43.61
CA ARG A 47 1.48 18.41 43.92
C ARG A 47 0.95 17.31 42.98
N TYR A 48 0.66 17.61 41.71
CA TYR A 48 0.21 16.60 40.75
C TYR A 48 1.31 15.60 40.34
N LEU A 49 2.58 16.00 40.38
CA LEU A 49 3.76 15.17 40.13
C LEU A 49 4.20 14.39 41.38
N SER A 50 3.42 14.43 42.47
CA SER A 50 3.71 13.66 43.69
C SER A 50 3.68 12.14 43.46
N THR A 51 2.92 11.68 42.45
CA THR A 51 2.85 10.25 42.03
C THR A 51 4.12 9.76 41.34
N TRP A 52 5.01 10.67 40.92
CA TRP A 52 6.28 10.34 40.28
C TRP A 52 7.30 9.96 41.37
N VAL A 53 7.19 8.74 41.89
CA VAL A 53 8.07 8.20 42.92
C VAL A 53 9.12 7.31 42.27
N PHE A 54 10.39 7.71 42.42
CA PHE A 54 11.53 6.99 41.84
C PHE A 54 12.13 6.07 42.92
N GLY A 55 12.24 4.77 42.65
CA GLY A 55 12.76 3.79 43.62
C GLY A 55 12.23 2.36 43.46
N ASN A 56 11.40 2.09 42.45
CA ASN A 56 10.95 0.75 42.09
C ASN A 56 11.77 0.26 40.89
N GLU A 57 12.30 -0.97 40.94
CA GLU A 57 13.08 -1.57 39.85
C GLU A 57 12.23 -2.42 38.88
N THR A 58 10.91 -2.46 39.07
CA THR A 58 10.00 -3.19 38.17
C THR A 58 9.88 -2.46 36.83
N ALA A 59 10.08 -3.15 35.71
CA ALA A 59 9.92 -2.56 34.38
C ALA A 59 8.52 -1.93 34.20
N GLY A 60 8.46 -0.76 33.54
CA GLY A 60 7.23 -0.02 33.27
C GLY A 60 6.62 0.76 34.46
N TYR A 61 7.27 0.79 35.63
CA TYR A 61 6.71 1.49 36.80
C TYR A 61 6.51 3.00 36.56
N ILE A 62 7.35 3.64 35.73
CA ILE A 62 7.21 5.06 35.40
C ILE A 62 6.00 5.35 34.50
N CYS A 63 5.43 4.33 33.85
CA CYS A 63 4.27 4.47 32.96
C CYS A 63 2.98 4.68 33.74
N LYS A 64 2.99 4.33 35.03
CA LYS A 64 1.90 4.59 35.98
C LYS A 64 1.93 6.03 36.51
N PHE A 65 2.95 6.81 36.16
CA PHE A 65 3.06 8.20 36.57
C PHE A 65 1.98 9.04 35.90
N SER A 66 1.39 9.95 36.68
CA SER A 66 0.35 10.85 36.18
C SER A 66 0.87 11.65 34.99
N GLY A 67 0.18 11.53 33.85
CA GLY A 67 0.52 12.24 32.63
C GLY A 67 1.72 11.67 31.86
N VAL A 68 2.23 10.49 32.21
CA VAL A 68 3.23 9.78 31.41
C VAL A 68 2.54 8.67 30.63
N THR A 69 2.91 8.51 29.37
CA THR A 69 2.51 7.38 28.53
C THR A 69 3.76 6.77 27.96
N CYS A 70 3.93 5.48 28.19
CA CYS A 70 5.04 4.72 27.64
C CYS A 70 4.67 4.03 26.34
N TRP A 71 5.67 3.47 25.68
CA TRP A 71 5.49 2.55 24.55
C TRP A 71 4.66 1.31 24.96
N HIS A 72 4.89 0.80 26.17
CA HIS A 72 4.14 -0.29 26.78
C HIS A 72 4.07 -0.09 28.30
N ASP A 73 3.05 -0.64 28.97
CA ASP A 73 2.88 -0.53 30.42
C ASP A 73 3.97 -1.27 31.23
N ASP A 74 4.73 -2.15 30.57
CA ASP A 74 5.78 -2.98 31.16
C ASP A 74 7.21 -2.56 30.73
N GLU A 75 7.40 -1.41 30.05
CA GLU A 75 8.73 -0.88 29.69
C GLU A 75 8.88 0.56 30.15
N ASN A 76 10.05 0.96 30.64
CA ASN A 76 10.28 2.35 31.05
C ASN A 76 10.53 3.30 29.86
N ARG A 77 9.97 3.01 28.68
CA ARG A 77 10.20 3.78 27.45
C ARG A 77 9.13 4.85 27.28
N VAL A 78 9.45 6.11 27.58
CA VAL A 78 8.50 7.23 27.54
C VAL A 78 8.18 7.65 26.10
N LEU A 79 6.92 7.52 25.70
CA LEU A 79 6.42 7.96 24.40
C LEU A 79 5.80 9.34 24.44
N SER A 80 5.06 9.66 25.50
CA SER A 80 4.36 10.93 25.61
C SER A 80 4.27 11.43 27.05
N ILE A 81 4.38 12.74 27.20
CA ILE A 81 4.16 13.45 28.46
C ILE A 81 2.99 14.40 28.24
N LYS A 82 1.87 14.15 28.93
CA LYS A 82 0.61 14.89 28.87
C LYS A 82 0.25 15.44 30.25
N LEU A 83 0.67 16.66 30.51
CA LEU A 83 0.51 17.35 31.79
C LEU A 83 -0.41 18.57 31.65
N SER A 84 -1.43 18.48 30.79
CA SER A 84 -2.34 19.59 30.53
C SER A 84 -3.17 19.95 31.77
N GLY A 85 -3.19 21.23 32.16
CA GLY A 85 -4.10 21.71 33.21
C GLY A 85 -3.63 21.47 34.64
N TYR A 86 -2.35 21.15 34.87
CA TYR A 86 -1.84 20.76 36.19
C TYR A 86 -1.41 21.97 37.04
N GLY A 87 -1.39 23.17 36.45
CA GLY A 87 -0.96 24.41 37.10
C GLY A 87 0.55 24.50 37.32
N LEU A 88 1.32 23.75 36.53
CA LEU A 88 2.79 23.71 36.58
C LEU A 88 3.38 25.07 36.19
N ARG A 89 4.52 25.44 36.80
CA ARG A 89 5.25 26.69 36.50
C ARG A 89 6.71 26.41 36.17
N GLY A 90 7.37 27.42 35.62
CA GLY A 90 8.78 27.36 35.21
C GLY A 90 8.95 27.74 33.75
N VAL A 91 10.08 27.37 33.16
CA VAL A 91 10.38 27.53 31.73
C VAL A 91 10.19 26.21 30.98
N PHE A 92 10.34 26.20 29.66
CA PHE A 92 10.31 24.95 28.88
C PHE A 92 11.40 23.98 29.41
N PRO A 93 11.06 22.76 29.85
CA PRO A 93 11.98 21.86 30.55
C PRO A 93 12.95 21.19 29.58
N PRO A 94 14.28 21.49 29.61
CA PRO A 94 15.23 20.88 28.69
C PRO A 94 15.44 19.37 28.91
N ALA A 95 15.06 18.85 30.09
CA ALA A 95 15.16 17.43 30.43
C ALA A 95 14.48 16.49 29.43
N VAL A 96 13.46 16.97 28.68
CA VAL A 96 12.77 16.17 27.66
C VAL A 96 13.71 15.59 26.59
N LYS A 97 14.90 16.17 26.41
CA LYS A 97 15.95 15.63 25.54
C LYS A 97 16.39 14.21 25.92
N LEU A 98 16.31 13.86 27.20
CA LEU A 98 16.69 12.54 27.71
C LEU A 98 15.64 11.47 27.37
N CYS A 99 14.40 11.87 27.05
CA CYS A 99 13.36 10.97 26.58
C CYS A 99 13.55 10.72 25.07
N ALA A 100 14.43 9.76 24.74
CA ALA A 100 14.89 9.52 23.37
C ALA A 100 13.77 9.23 22.35
N ASP A 101 12.67 8.64 22.81
CA ASP A 101 11.54 8.21 21.98
C ASP A 101 10.29 9.09 22.13
N LEU A 102 10.43 10.29 22.70
CA LEU A 102 9.29 11.17 22.94
C LEU A 102 8.65 11.61 21.61
N THR A 103 7.40 11.20 21.39
CA THR A 103 6.61 11.52 20.19
C THR A 103 5.46 12.50 20.48
N GLY A 104 5.06 12.68 21.74
CA GLY A 104 4.00 13.62 22.11
C GLY A 104 4.31 14.39 23.38
N LEU A 105 4.31 15.72 23.32
CA LEU A 105 4.50 16.59 24.48
C LEU A 105 3.33 17.59 24.57
N ASP A 106 2.53 17.44 25.62
CA ASP A 106 1.42 18.33 25.95
C ASP A 106 1.65 18.94 27.34
N LEU A 107 2.01 20.22 27.34
CA LEU A 107 2.19 21.05 28.53
C LEU A 107 1.12 22.17 28.58
N SER A 108 0.03 22.01 27.85
CA SER A 108 -0.98 23.06 27.70
C SER A 108 -1.71 23.41 29.01
N ARG A 109 -2.36 24.57 29.07
CA ARG A 109 -3.18 24.98 30.23
C ARG A 109 -2.41 24.98 31.56
N ASN A 110 -1.15 25.41 31.52
CA ASN A 110 -0.29 25.56 32.69
C ASN A 110 0.15 27.02 32.84
N ASN A 111 1.12 27.27 33.71
CA ASN A 111 1.68 28.59 33.98
C ASN A 111 3.16 28.68 33.58
N PHE A 112 3.59 27.92 32.56
CA PHE A 112 4.95 28.01 32.03
C PHE A 112 5.19 29.38 31.37
N SER A 113 6.40 29.92 31.51
CA SER A 113 6.75 31.25 31.02
C SER A 113 8.18 31.31 30.44
N GLY A 114 8.56 32.47 29.89
CA GLY A 114 9.86 32.65 29.23
C GLY A 114 9.88 32.18 27.76
N PRO A 115 11.02 32.33 27.07
CA PRO A 115 11.16 31.98 25.66
C PRO A 115 11.27 30.48 25.43
N LEU A 116 10.83 30.03 24.24
CA LEU A 116 11.16 28.68 23.78
C LEU A 116 12.66 28.56 23.50
N PRO A 117 13.30 27.42 23.83
CA PRO A 117 14.73 27.23 23.57
C PRO A 117 15.06 27.35 22.09
N ALA A 118 16.11 28.09 21.74
CA ALA A 118 16.54 28.24 20.35
C ALA A 118 16.86 26.89 19.69
N ASN A 119 17.37 25.93 20.46
CA ASN A 119 17.73 24.58 20.03
C ASN A 119 16.61 23.55 20.22
N ILE A 120 15.33 23.96 20.23
CA ILE A 120 14.18 23.09 20.52
C ILE A 120 14.15 21.80 19.68
N SER A 121 14.55 21.84 18.41
CA SER A 121 14.61 20.65 17.55
C SER A 121 15.64 19.60 17.97
N THR A 122 16.66 19.99 18.72
CA THR A 122 17.62 19.05 19.33
C THR A 122 17.13 18.48 20.65
N LEU A 123 16.16 19.15 21.29
CA LEU A 123 15.53 18.68 22.53
C LEU A 123 14.40 17.68 22.23
N ILE A 124 13.66 17.88 21.15
CA ILE A 124 12.49 17.07 20.79
C ILE A 124 12.44 16.70 19.30
N PRO A 125 13.44 15.96 18.77
CA PRO A 125 13.60 15.71 17.34
C PRO A 125 12.50 14.82 16.72
N LEU A 126 11.87 13.95 17.53
CA LEU A 126 10.89 12.95 17.07
C LEU A 126 9.43 13.33 17.37
N VAL A 127 9.19 14.50 17.96
CA VAL A 127 7.84 14.90 18.40
C VAL A 127 6.91 15.12 17.22
N THR A 128 5.75 14.48 17.29
CA THR A 128 4.65 14.56 16.33
C THR A 128 3.53 15.50 16.82
N ILE A 129 3.33 15.59 18.13
CA ILE A 129 2.33 16.46 18.77
C ILE A 129 3.04 17.32 19.80
N LEU A 130 3.05 18.63 19.57
CA LEU A 130 3.53 19.61 20.53
C LEU A 130 2.39 20.58 20.88
N ASP A 131 1.87 20.47 22.10
CA ASP A 131 0.86 21.39 22.62
C ASP A 131 1.41 22.18 23.81
N LEU A 132 1.60 23.48 23.59
CA LEU A 132 2.06 24.45 24.58
C LEU A 132 1.01 25.55 24.81
N SER A 133 -0.22 25.35 24.34
CA SER A 133 -1.28 26.34 24.38
C SER A 133 -1.72 26.71 25.80
N TYR A 134 -2.32 27.87 25.98
CA TYR A 134 -2.80 28.36 27.29
C TYR A 134 -1.69 28.35 28.35
N ASN A 135 -0.59 29.05 28.07
CA ASN A 135 0.53 29.26 28.99
C ASN A 135 0.93 30.76 28.97
N SER A 136 2.08 31.09 29.56
CA SER A 136 2.68 32.43 29.54
C SER A 136 4.03 32.47 28.81
N PHE A 137 4.25 31.58 27.83
CA PHE A 137 5.48 31.60 27.01
C PHE A 137 5.58 32.90 26.22
N SER A 138 6.79 33.45 26.09
CA SER A 138 7.05 34.78 25.51
C SER A 138 8.21 34.75 24.51
N GLY A 139 8.55 35.89 23.91
CA GLY A 139 9.64 35.97 22.91
C GLY A 139 9.25 35.42 21.54
N GLU A 140 10.23 35.24 20.65
CA GLU A 140 10.01 34.77 19.29
C GLU A 140 9.85 33.24 19.20
N ILE A 141 9.09 32.76 18.22
CA ILE A 141 9.01 31.32 17.89
C ILE A 141 10.32 30.93 17.17
N PRO A 142 11.14 30.01 17.71
CA PRO A 142 12.44 29.68 17.11
C PRO A 142 12.29 29.07 15.72
N MET A 143 13.04 29.57 14.73
CA MET A 143 13.06 29.04 13.37
C MET A 143 13.34 27.52 13.32
N LEU A 144 14.21 27.04 14.21
CA LEU A 144 14.61 25.63 14.30
C LEU A 144 13.47 24.68 14.69
N ILE A 145 12.31 25.17 15.13
CA ILE A 145 11.11 24.34 15.31
C ILE A 145 10.70 23.65 13.99
N SER A 146 11.04 24.26 12.85
CA SER A 146 10.79 23.73 11.50
C SER A 146 11.68 22.52 11.16
N ASN A 147 12.73 22.25 11.95
CA ASN A 147 13.57 21.07 11.78
C ASN A 147 12.99 19.81 12.45
N ILE A 148 11.88 19.94 13.20
CA ILE A 148 11.15 18.81 13.77
C ILE A 148 10.26 18.23 12.66
N THR A 149 10.88 17.52 11.71
CA THR A 149 10.23 17.09 10.45
C THR A 149 9.05 16.12 10.64
N PHE A 150 8.89 15.54 11.84
CA PHE A 150 7.80 14.64 12.21
C PHE A 150 6.54 15.35 12.73
N LEU A 151 6.57 16.68 12.90
CA LEU A 151 5.50 17.45 13.53
C LEU A 151 4.21 17.41 12.71
N ASN A 152 3.14 16.90 13.33
CA ASN A 152 1.78 16.83 12.79
C ASN A 152 0.88 17.90 13.42
N THR A 153 1.08 18.17 14.72
CA THR A 153 0.27 19.10 15.51
C THR A 153 1.18 20.06 16.28
N LEU A 154 0.96 21.37 16.08
CA LEU A 154 1.65 22.44 16.79
C LEU A 154 0.62 23.45 17.33
N MET A 155 0.41 23.43 18.64
CA MET A 155 -0.57 24.28 19.31
C MET A 155 0.16 25.27 20.21
N LEU A 156 0.09 26.56 19.88
CA LEU A 156 0.78 27.66 20.56
C LEU A 156 -0.18 28.77 21.00
N GLN A 157 -1.49 28.59 20.80
CA GLN A 157 -2.49 29.63 21.07
C GLN A 157 -2.58 30.01 22.56
N HIS A 158 -3.05 31.21 22.85
CA HIS A 158 -3.13 31.77 24.20
C HIS A 158 -1.77 31.75 24.94
N ASN A 159 -0.80 32.47 24.38
CA ASN A 159 0.52 32.71 24.96
C ASN A 159 0.90 34.20 24.77
N GLN A 160 2.17 34.54 25.01
CA GLN A 160 2.72 35.90 24.86
C GLN A 160 3.78 35.97 23.75
N PHE A 161 3.73 35.09 22.74
CA PHE A 161 4.71 35.06 21.65
C PHE A 161 4.68 36.35 20.83
N THR A 162 5.87 36.85 20.49
CA THR A 162 6.11 38.10 19.74
C THR A 162 6.91 37.82 18.46
N GLY A 163 7.04 38.81 17.58
CA GLY A 163 7.80 38.68 16.33
C GLY A 163 6.99 38.05 15.20
N THR A 164 7.68 37.60 14.15
CA THR A 164 7.06 37.01 12.95
C THR A 164 6.98 35.49 13.03
N LEU A 165 6.04 34.90 12.28
CA LEU A 165 6.03 33.46 12.07
C LEU A 165 7.21 33.05 11.16
N PRO A 166 8.07 32.09 11.56
CA PRO A 166 9.18 31.65 10.72
C PRO A 166 8.68 31.09 9.38
N PRO A 167 9.14 31.61 8.22
CA PRO A 167 8.71 31.12 6.90
C PRO A 167 8.99 29.62 6.68
N GLN A 168 10.03 29.10 7.34
CA GLN A 168 10.43 27.69 7.30
C GLN A 168 9.34 26.75 7.84
N LEU A 169 8.36 27.24 8.63
CA LEU A 169 7.22 26.44 9.07
C LEU A 169 6.44 25.86 7.89
N ALA A 170 6.43 26.54 6.73
CA ALA A 170 5.79 26.05 5.52
C ALA A 170 6.48 24.80 4.91
N GLN A 171 7.70 24.47 5.34
CA GLN A 171 8.45 23.28 4.90
C GLN A 171 8.06 22.01 5.68
N LEU A 172 7.32 22.14 6.78
CA LEU A 172 6.80 21.01 7.55
C LEU A 172 5.64 20.34 6.79
N GLY A 173 5.99 19.50 5.82
CA GLY A 173 5.01 18.82 4.93
C GLY A 173 4.05 17.84 5.62
N ARG A 174 4.25 17.57 6.91
CA ARG A 174 3.39 16.71 7.74
C ARG A 174 2.46 17.48 8.67
N LEU A 175 2.63 18.80 8.80
CA LEU A 175 1.86 19.62 9.73
C LEU A 175 0.40 19.70 9.27
N LYS A 176 -0.51 19.17 10.08
CA LYS A 176 -1.96 19.12 9.81
C LYS A 176 -2.75 20.07 10.70
N THR A 177 -2.29 20.27 11.92
CA THR A 177 -2.96 21.12 12.91
C THR A 177 -1.96 22.15 13.41
N PHE A 178 -2.30 23.43 13.22
CA PHE A 178 -1.45 24.54 13.63
C PHE A 178 -2.33 25.67 14.16
N SER A 179 -2.04 26.17 15.36
CA SER A 179 -2.73 27.32 15.93
C SER A 179 -1.78 28.21 16.70
N VAL A 180 -1.90 29.51 16.45
CA VAL A 180 -1.13 30.59 17.09
C VAL A 180 -2.04 31.74 17.52
N SER A 181 -3.35 31.51 17.61
CA SER A 181 -4.31 32.55 17.99
C SER A 181 -4.01 33.10 19.39
N ASP A 182 -4.47 34.31 19.69
CA ASP A 182 -4.36 34.90 21.02
C ASP A 182 -2.88 35.00 21.50
N ASN A 183 -2.06 35.63 20.67
CA ASN A 183 -0.63 35.94 20.91
C ASN A 183 -0.34 37.40 20.54
N ARG A 184 0.94 37.80 20.47
CA ARG A 184 1.40 39.15 20.10
C ARG A 184 2.22 39.13 18.80
N LEU A 185 1.89 38.24 17.88
CA LEU A 185 2.62 38.04 16.62
C LEU A 185 2.25 39.11 15.58
N VAL A 186 3.18 39.37 14.65
CA VAL A 186 3.06 40.36 13.57
C VAL A 186 3.57 39.80 12.25
N GLY A 187 3.19 40.44 11.12
CA GLY A 187 3.73 40.15 9.79
C GLY A 187 2.98 39.06 9.03
N PRO A 188 3.54 38.59 7.89
CA PRO A 188 2.83 37.67 7.01
C PRO A 188 2.76 36.25 7.58
N ILE A 189 1.60 35.60 7.39
CA ILE A 189 1.44 34.16 7.58
C ILE A 189 2.24 33.44 6.47
N PRO A 190 3.13 32.47 6.81
CA PRO A 190 3.84 31.68 5.82
C PRO A 190 2.89 30.99 4.85
N ASN A 191 3.25 30.93 3.57
CA ASN A 191 2.42 30.26 2.57
C ASN A 191 2.54 28.74 2.71
N PHE A 192 1.69 28.16 3.55
CA PHE A 192 1.54 26.72 3.68
C PHE A 192 0.94 26.14 2.38
N ASN A 193 1.38 24.95 1.98
CA ASN A 193 0.97 24.32 0.72
C ASN A 193 -0.57 24.30 0.56
N GLN A 194 -1.09 24.50 -0.65
CA GLN A 194 -2.51 24.78 -0.97
C GLN A 194 -3.52 23.70 -0.50
N THR A 195 -3.04 22.56 -0.01
CA THR A 195 -3.83 21.45 0.55
C THR A 195 -4.15 21.60 2.05
N LEU A 196 -3.44 22.47 2.78
CA LEU A 196 -3.68 22.77 4.19
C LEU A 196 -4.45 24.08 4.33
N GLN A 197 -5.78 24.03 4.24
CA GLN A 197 -6.62 25.19 4.51
C GLN A 197 -6.82 25.34 6.02
N PHE A 198 -5.89 26.03 6.67
CA PHE A 198 -6.09 26.45 8.05
C PHE A 198 -7.21 27.49 8.11
N LYS A 199 -8.10 27.37 9.10
CA LYS A 199 -9.18 28.34 9.32
C LYS A 199 -8.62 29.63 9.88
N GLN A 200 -9.27 30.76 9.55
CA GLN A 200 -8.92 32.09 10.05
C GLN A 200 -8.83 32.16 11.59
N GLU A 201 -9.72 31.42 12.26
CA GLU A 201 -9.82 31.30 13.72
C GLU A 201 -8.48 30.93 14.38
N LEU A 202 -7.67 30.12 13.69
CA LEU A 202 -6.41 29.58 14.22
C LEU A 202 -5.29 30.62 14.31
N PHE A 203 -5.48 31.80 13.72
CA PHE A 203 -4.53 32.92 13.71
C PHE A 203 -5.10 34.21 14.33
N ALA A 204 -6.37 34.18 14.77
CA ALA A 204 -7.08 35.35 15.28
C ALA A 204 -6.43 35.94 16.54
N ASN A 205 -6.80 37.18 16.90
CA ASN A 205 -6.38 37.86 18.13
C ASN A 205 -4.85 37.99 18.29
N ASN A 206 -4.15 38.26 17.19
CA ASN A 206 -2.75 38.67 17.16
C ASN A 206 -2.63 40.16 16.81
N LEU A 207 -1.46 40.76 17.05
CA LEU A 207 -1.29 42.21 16.95
C LEU A 207 -1.41 42.73 15.50
N ASP A 208 -0.70 42.11 14.56
CA ASP A 208 -0.69 42.52 13.15
C ASP A 208 -0.31 41.35 12.21
N LEU A 209 -0.86 40.15 12.46
CA LEU A 209 -0.72 39.02 11.53
C LEU A 209 -1.61 39.24 10.30
N CYS A 210 -1.07 39.00 9.12
CA CYS A 210 -1.75 39.23 7.84
C CYS A 210 -1.40 38.16 6.79
N GLY A 211 -2.17 38.08 5.69
CA GLY A 211 -2.03 37.05 4.65
C GLY A 211 -2.93 35.84 4.90
N LYS A 212 -3.30 35.12 3.83
CA LYS A 212 -4.28 34.01 3.88
C LYS A 212 -3.91 32.98 4.97
N PRO A 213 -4.85 32.56 5.84
CA PRO A 213 -6.30 32.75 5.75
C PRO A 213 -6.86 34.07 6.32
N LEU A 214 -6.02 34.98 6.82
CA LEU A 214 -6.42 36.34 7.20
C LEU A 214 -6.46 37.26 5.96
N ASP A 215 -6.88 38.51 6.16
CA ASP A 215 -6.84 39.55 5.13
C ASP A 215 -5.41 39.77 4.62
N ASP A 216 -5.28 40.12 3.34
CA ASP A 216 -3.98 40.36 2.71
C ASP A 216 -3.20 41.48 3.43
N CYS A 217 -1.88 41.30 3.56
CA CYS A 217 -0.99 42.27 4.18
C CYS A 217 -1.06 43.62 3.44
N LYS A 218 -1.40 44.68 4.18
CA LYS A 218 -1.48 46.03 3.60
C LYS A 218 -0.07 46.54 3.28
N SER A 219 0.19 46.88 2.01
CA SER A 219 1.35 47.68 1.63
C SER A 219 1.24 49.07 2.26
N ALA A 220 2.29 49.50 2.94
CA ALA A 220 2.30 50.72 3.73
C ALA A 220 1.78 51.94 2.94
N SER A 221 0.67 52.51 3.41
CA SER A 221 0.23 53.86 3.09
C SER A 221 0.02 54.58 4.41
N SER A 222 0.73 55.71 4.56
CA SER A 222 0.68 56.55 5.75
C SER A 222 -0.71 57.17 5.93
N SER A 223 -1.24 57.18 7.14
CA SER A 223 -2.10 58.29 7.55
C SER A 223 -1.93 58.62 9.03
N ARG A 224 -1.78 59.91 9.28
CA ARG A 224 -1.62 60.56 10.59
C ARG A 224 -2.97 60.69 11.29
N GLY A 225 -2.96 60.46 12.59
CA GLY A 225 -3.73 61.22 13.61
C GLY A 225 -5.16 60.76 13.90
N LYS A 226 -5.44 60.36 15.14
CA LYS A 226 -5.80 61.26 16.26
C LYS A 226 -5.89 60.46 17.57
N VAL A 227 -5.30 61.04 18.61
CA VAL A 227 -5.47 60.65 20.02
C VAL A 227 -6.80 61.23 20.51
N VAL A 228 -7.61 60.44 21.22
CA VAL A 228 -8.61 60.93 22.19
C VAL A 228 -8.53 60.08 23.46
N ILE A 229 -8.35 60.77 24.57
CA ILE A 229 -8.29 60.30 25.96
C ILE A 229 -9.72 60.19 26.50
N ILE A 230 -10.09 59.09 27.17
CA ILE A 230 -11.08 59.10 28.26
C ILE A 230 -10.62 58.14 29.36
N ALA A 231 -10.54 58.65 30.59
CA ALA A 231 -10.21 57.94 31.82
C ALA A 231 -11.42 57.85 32.77
N ALA A 232 -11.48 56.76 33.55
CA ALA A 232 -12.22 56.49 34.81
C ALA A 232 -13.77 56.60 34.76
N VAL A 233 -14.60 55.75 35.40
CA VAL A 233 -14.71 55.15 36.75
C VAL A 233 -15.65 53.92 36.58
N GLY A 234 -15.56 52.74 37.20
CA GLY A 234 -15.10 52.34 38.53
C GLY A 234 -16.30 51.83 39.35
N GLY A 235 -16.42 50.51 39.51
CA GLY A 235 -17.07 49.87 40.67
C GLY A 235 -18.56 49.55 40.58
N LEU A 236 -18.91 48.35 40.11
CA LEU A 236 -20.03 47.53 40.64
C LEU A 236 -20.17 46.15 39.97
N THR A 237 -19.44 45.84 38.90
CA THR A 237 -19.61 44.57 38.15
C THR A 237 -18.68 43.43 38.59
N ALA A 238 -17.63 43.70 39.37
CA ALA A 238 -16.64 42.68 39.75
C ALA A 238 -17.11 41.76 40.90
N ALA A 239 -17.95 42.24 41.82
CA ALA A 239 -18.38 41.44 42.97
C ALA A 239 -19.41 40.36 42.60
N ALA A 240 -20.32 40.65 41.66
CA ALA A 240 -21.33 39.69 41.19
C ALA A 240 -20.70 38.54 40.37
N LEU A 241 -19.64 38.83 39.62
CA LEU A 241 -18.88 37.85 38.84
C LEU A 241 -18.10 36.89 39.74
N VAL A 242 -17.51 37.37 40.84
CA VAL A 242 -16.78 36.52 41.79
C VAL A 242 -17.73 35.59 42.56
N VAL A 243 -18.89 36.09 43.00
CA VAL A 243 -19.90 35.26 43.68
C VAL A 243 -20.50 34.22 42.74
N GLY A 244 -20.78 34.58 41.48
CA GLY A 244 -21.26 33.64 40.46
C GLY A 244 -20.25 32.54 40.15
N VAL A 245 -18.95 32.86 40.11
CA VAL A 245 -17.88 31.89 39.89
C VAL A 245 -17.69 30.96 41.09
N VAL A 246 -17.75 31.49 42.32
CA VAL A 246 -17.65 30.68 43.55
C VAL A 246 -18.85 29.74 43.71
N LEU A 247 -20.07 30.20 43.44
CA LEU A 247 -21.26 29.35 43.44
C LEU A 247 -21.21 28.28 42.33
N PHE A 248 -20.72 28.64 41.14
CA PHE A 248 -20.49 27.69 40.05
C PHE A 248 -19.49 26.60 40.45
N PHE A 249 -18.38 26.96 41.11
CA PHE A 249 -17.42 25.97 41.62
C PHE A 249 -17.99 25.15 42.80
N TYR A 250 -18.83 25.72 43.66
CA TYR A 250 -19.48 25.02 44.77
C TYR A 250 -20.51 23.97 44.27
N PHE A 251 -21.36 24.33 43.29
CA PHE A 251 -22.30 23.41 42.67
C PHE A 251 -21.59 22.35 41.81
N ARG A 252 -20.46 22.68 41.20
CA ARG A 252 -19.64 21.71 40.46
C ARG A 252 -18.94 20.72 41.40
N LYS A 253 -18.52 21.15 42.59
CA LYS A 253 -17.98 20.26 43.64
C LYS A 253 -19.06 19.31 44.19
N LEU A 254 -20.28 19.79 44.41
CA LEU A 254 -21.44 18.96 44.80
C LEU A 254 -21.87 17.97 43.69
N GLY A 255 -21.73 18.35 42.42
CA GLY A 255 -21.96 17.45 41.28
C GLY A 255 -20.91 16.34 41.13
N VAL A 256 -19.67 16.61 41.50
CA VAL A 256 -18.56 15.63 41.47
C VAL A 256 -18.61 14.67 42.66
N VAL A 257 -19.13 15.09 43.83
CA VAL A 257 -19.31 14.19 44.99
C VAL A 257 -20.50 13.22 44.81
N ARG A 258 -21.43 13.47 43.88
CA ARG A 258 -22.62 12.61 43.67
C ARG A 258 -22.51 11.49 42.63
N LYS A 259 -21.31 11.17 42.12
CA LYS A 259 -21.12 9.97 41.26
C LYS A 259 -19.83 9.22 41.56
N LYS A 260 -19.80 8.54 42.71
CA LYS A 260 -19.09 7.26 42.89
C LYS A 260 -20.11 6.23 43.36
N GLN A 261 -20.91 5.75 42.42
CA GLN A 261 -21.60 4.46 42.57
C GLN A 261 -20.67 3.43 41.93
N ASP A 262 -20.18 2.49 42.73
CA ASP A 262 -19.41 1.33 42.27
C ASP A 262 -20.14 0.66 41.09
N ASP A 263 -19.39 0.36 40.04
CA ASP A 263 -19.82 -0.45 38.90
C ASP A 263 -19.05 -1.78 38.93
N PRO A 264 -19.37 -2.68 39.89
CA PRO A 264 -18.58 -3.90 40.11
C PRO A 264 -18.59 -4.86 38.91
N GLU A 265 -19.60 -4.75 38.03
CA GLU A 265 -19.75 -5.57 36.82
C GLU A 265 -19.15 -4.93 35.56
N GLY A 266 -18.86 -3.63 35.55
CA GLY A 266 -18.31 -2.91 34.38
C GLY A 266 -19.22 -2.86 33.15
N ASN A 267 -20.50 -3.21 33.28
CA ASN A 267 -21.46 -3.38 32.17
C ASN A 267 -22.50 -2.24 32.08
N ARG A 268 -22.25 -1.09 32.73
CA ARG A 268 -23.16 0.07 32.67
C ARG A 268 -23.47 0.53 31.25
N TRP A 269 -22.49 0.45 30.35
CA TRP A 269 -22.66 0.76 28.93
C TRP A 269 -23.71 -0.14 28.26
N ALA A 270 -23.69 -1.45 28.55
CA ALA A 270 -24.65 -2.41 28.00
C ALA A 270 -26.05 -2.16 28.56
N LYS A 271 -26.17 -1.86 29.86
CA LYS A 271 -27.44 -1.49 30.50
C LYS A 271 -28.05 -0.22 29.88
N SER A 272 -27.23 0.71 29.40
CA SER A 272 -27.69 1.93 28.70
C SER A 272 -28.29 1.68 27.30
N LEU A 273 -28.05 0.50 26.71
CA LEU A 273 -28.61 0.11 25.42
C LEU A 273 -30.05 -0.43 25.53
N LYS A 274 -30.53 -0.74 26.74
CA LYS A 274 -31.90 -1.24 26.97
C LYS A 274 -32.94 -0.21 26.52
N GLY A 275 -33.87 -0.65 25.67
CA GLY A 275 -35.01 0.17 25.24
C GLY A 275 -34.78 1.01 23.98
N GLN A 276 -33.60 0.96 23.34
CA GLN A 276 -33.41 1.59 22.03
C GLN A 276 -34.27 0.91 20.96
N LYS A 277 -35.19 1.68 20.36
CA LYS A 277 -36.02 1.24 19.23
C LYS A 277 -35.31 1.55 17.91
N GLY A 278 -35.28 0.59 16.98
CA GLY A 278 -34.78 0.79 15.62
C GLY A 278 -33.30 0.45 15.37
N VAL A 279 -32.59 -0.14 16.34
CA VAL A 279 -31.21 -0.64 16.13
C VAL A 279 -31.23 -1.77 15.10
N LYS A 280 -30.49 -1.61 14.00
CA LYS A 280 -30.33 -2.62 12.95
C LYS A 280 -29.14 -3.53 13.28
N VAL A 281 -29.40 -4.83 13.36
CA VAL A 281 -28.38 -5.88 13.36
C VAL A 281 -28.27 -6.40 11.93
N PHE A 282 -27.06 -6.43 11.39
CA PHE A 282 -26.79 -6.91 10.04
C PHE A 282 -26.14 -8.29 10.08
N MET A 283 -26.64 -9.22 9.27
CA MET A 283 -26.15 -10.60 9.17
C MET A 283 -25.76 -10.92 7.74
N PHE A 284 -24.62 -11.59 7.54
CA PHE A 284 -24.11 -11.93 6.20
C PHE A 284 -24.74 -13.19 5.59
N LYS A 285 -25.35 -14.07 6.41
CA LYS A 285 -26.06 -15.28 5.95
C LYS A 285 -27.58 -15.08 6.09
N LYS A 286 -28.34 -15.38 5.02
CA LYS A 286 -29.82 -15.37 5.01
C LYS A 286 -30.46 -16.38 5.99
N SER A 287 -29.71 -17.39 6.43
CA SER A 287 -30.19 -18.51 7.25
C SER A 287 -30.22 -18.24 8.75
N VAL A 288 -29.64 -17.12 9.22
CA VAL A 288 -29.77 -16.71 10.63
C VAL A 288 -30.94 -15.74 10.72
N SER A 289 -32.03 -16.21 11.32
CA SER A 289 -33.25 -15.46 11.63
C SER A 289 -32.97 -14.04 12.14
N LYS A 290 -33.89 -13.10 11.88
CA LYS A 290 -33.88 -11.67 12.26
C LYS A 290 -33.39 -11.40 13.71
N MET A 291 -32.08 -11.49 13.95
CA MET A 291 -31.46 -11.29 15.25
C MET A 291 -31.58 -9.81 15.63
N LYS A 292 -31.94 -9.54 16.89
CA LYS A 292 -32.09 -8.19 17.43
C LYS A 292 -31.07 -7.93 18.52
N LEU A 293 -30.83 -6.66 18.82
CA LEU A 293 -29.98 -6.27 19.95
C LEU A 293 -30.43 -6.90 21.27
N SER A 294 -31.75 -7.07 21.48
CA SER A 294 -32.29 -7.77 22.65
C SER A 294 -31.76 -9.21 22.80
N ASP A 295 -31.54 -9.88 21.68
CA ASP A 295 -31.13 -11.29 21.66
C ASP A 295 -29.64 -11.37 22.01
N LEU A 296 -28.82 -10.42 21.54
CA LEU A 296 -27.42 -10.27 21.93
C LEU A 296 -27.27 -9.95 23.42
N MET A 297 -28.13 -9.06 23.95
CA MET A 297 -28.11 -8.71 25.38
C MET A 297 -28.48 -9.90 26.26
N LYS A 298 -29.47 -10.71 25.87
CA LYS A 298 -29.81 -11.95 26.58
C LYS A 298 -28.67 -12.96 26.51
N ALA A 299 -28.10 -13.14 25.31
CA ALA A 299 -27.10 -14.18 25.06
C ALA A 299 -25.82 -13.98 25.88
N THR A 300 -25.44 -12.74 26.18
CA THR A 300 -24.24 -12.40 26.97
C THR A 300 -24.54 -12.12 28.44
N GLU A 301 -25.77 -12.35 28.89
CA GLU A 301 -26.24 -11.96 30.23
C GLU A 301 -25.93 -10.48 30.52
N GLU A 302 -26.28 -9.61 29.58
CA GLU A 302 -25.99 -8.17 29.63
C GLU A 302 -24.50 -7.84 29.68
N PHE A 303 -23.70 -8.58 28.90
CA PHE A 303 -22.25 -8.42 28.80
C PHE A 303 -21.55 -8.50 30.16
N LYS A 304 -21.99 -9.48 30.97
CA LYS A 304 -21.42 -9.74 32.29
C LYS A 304 -19.92 -10.08 32.19
N LYS A 305 -19.13 -9.68 33.19
CA LYS A 305 -17.68 -9.90 33.25
C LYS A 305 -17.29 -11.38 33.13
N ASP A 306 -18.10 -12.28 33.70
CA ASP A 306 -17.87 -13.73 33.65
C ASP A 306 -17.92 -14.31 32.23
N ASN A 307 -18.56 -13.59 31.29
CA ASN A 307 -18.63 -13.98 29.90
C ASN A 307 -17.46 -13.43 29.06
N ILE A 308 -16.50 -12.69 29.65
CA ILE A 308 -15.33 -12.21 28.91
C ILE A 308 -14.43 -13.39 28.56
N ILE A 309 -14.19 -13.58 27.26
CA ILE A 309 -13.24 -14.56 26.74
C ILE A 309 -11.84 -13.95 26.75
N ALA A 310 -11.70 -12.72 26.23
CA ALA A 310 -10.45 -11.99 26.23
C ALA A 310 -10.69 -10.48 26.10
N THR A 311 -9.73 -9.71 26.59
CA THR A 311 -9.66 -8.26 26.36
C THR A 311 -8.35 -7.96 25.63
N GLY A 312 -8.44 -7.25 24.52
CA GLY A 312 -7.27 -6.84 23.74
C GLY A 312 -7.38 -5.40 23.26
N ARG A 313 -6.36 -4.94 22.53
CA ARG A 313 -6.29 -3.56 22.01
C ARG A 313 -7.50 -3.18 21.15
N THR A 314 -8.02 -4.12 20.38
CA THR A 314 -9.15 -3.90 19.46
C THR A 314 -10.51 -3.97 20.16
N GLY A 315 -10.54 -4.28 21.47
CA GLY A 315 -11.75 -4.34 22.28
C GLY A 315 -11.90 -5.63 23.09
N THR A 316 -13.08 -5.80 23.71
CA THR A 316 -13.39 -6.94 24.59
C THR A 316 -14.25 -7.97 23.87
N MET A 317 -13.87 -9.24 23.97
CA MET A 317 -14.59 -10.38 23.40
C MET A 317 -15.42 -11.08 24.48
N TYR A 318 -16.71 -11.29 24.21
CA TYR A 318 -17.66 -11.92 25.12
C TYR A 318 -18.19 -13.23 24.52
N LYS A 319 -18.43 -14.23 25.37
CA LYS A 319 -19.17 -15.45 25.05
C LYS A 319 -20.66 -15.15 25.10
N GLY A 320 -21.39 -15.59 24.08
CA GLY A 320 -22.84 -15.51 24.02
C GLY A 320 -23.45 -16.90 23.79
N ARG A 321 -24.55 -17.20 24.48
CA ARG A 321 -25.37 -18.40 24.26
C ARG A 321 -26.78 -17.99 23.83
N LEU A 322 -27.17 -18.38 22.62
CA LEU A 322 -28.52 -18.12 22.08
C LEU A 322 -29.56 -19.06 22.70
N GLU A 323 -30.84 -18.71 22.52
CA GLU A 323 -31.99 -19.50 23.03
C GLU A 323 -32.06 -20.91 22.41
N ASP A 324 -31.53 -21.10 21.20
CA ASP A 324 -31.44 -22.40 20.52
C ASP A 324 -30.24 -23.26 21.00
N GLY A 325 -29.44 -22.75 21.94
CA GLY A 325 -28.25 -23.40 22.47
C GLY A 325 -26.96 -23.10 21.69
N SER A 326 -27.04 -22.42 20.54
CA SER A 326 -25.88 -22.04 19.74
C SER A 326 -24.97 -21.06 20.48
N LEU A 327 -23.66 -21.24 20.33
CA LEU A 327 -22.64 -20.37 20.93
C LEU A 327 -22.07 -19.40 19.89
N LEU A 328 -21.84 -18.15 20.30
CA LEU A 328 -21.15 -17.14 19.50
C LEU A 328 -20.16 -16.35 20.35
N MET A 329 -19.24 -15.66 19.68
CA MET A 329 -18.40 -14.64 20.30
C MET A 329 -18.82 -13.27 19.82
N ILE A 330 -18.91 -12.32 20.75
CA ILE A 330 -19.30 -10.94 20.47
C ILE A 330 -18.16 -10.03 20.87
N LYS A 331 -17.54 -9.37 19.89
CA LYS A 331 -16.49 -8.38 20.12
C LYS A 331 -17.09 -7.00 20.23
N ARG A 332 -16.91 -6.34 21.36
CA ARG A 332 -17.16 -4.91 21.52
C ARG A 332 -15.89 -4.15 21.16
N LEU A 333 -15.92 -3.35 20.10
CA LEU A 333 -14.78 -2.52 19.70
C LEU A 333 -14.58 -1.34 20.65
N GLN A 334 -13.32 -0.95 20.86
CA GLN A 334 -12.96 0.24 21.63
C GLN A 334 -13.06 1.51 20.76
N ASP A 335 -13.65 2.59 21.30
CA ASP A 335 -13.87 3.94 20.71
C ASP A 335 -13.49 4.09 19.22
N SER A 336 -14.46 3.86 18.32
CA SER A 336 -14.29 4.15 16.89
C SER A 336 -14.74 5.58 16.58
N GLN A 337 -13.81 6.41 16.07
CA GLN A 337 -14.09 7.78 15.63
C GLN A 337 -14.72 7.86 14.22
N ARG A 338 -15.09 6.72 13.60
CA ARG A 338 -15.63 6.65 12.23
C ARG A 338 -17.14 6.90 12.19
N SER A 339 -17.60 7.49 11.09
CA SER A 339 -19.04 7.61 10.82
C SER A 339 -19.70 6.24 10.63
N GLU A 340 -20.99 6.14 10.91
CA GLU A 340 -21.74 4.88 10.72
C GLU A 340 -21.68 4.37 9.28
N LYS A 341 -21.71 5.28 8.28
CA LYS A 341 -21.64 4.92 6.85
C LYS A 341 -20.30 4.28 6.47
N GLU A 342 -19.20 4.82 6.99
CA GLU A 342 -17.86 4.26 6.76
C GLU A 342 -17.69 2.90 7.43
N PHE A 343 -18.19 2.76 8.66
CA PHE A 343 -18.19 1.48 9.37
C PHE A 343 -18.98 0.41 8.62
N ASP A 344 -20.15 0.75 8.10
CA ASP A 344 -21.02 -0.15 7.33
C ASP A 344 -20.36 -0.67 6.05
N ALA A 345 -19.69 0.20 5.28
CA ALA A 345 -18.97 -0.17 4.06
C ALA A 345 -17.77 -1.11 4.36
N GLU A 346 -17.04 -0.83 5.42
CA GLU A 346 -15.90 -1.65 5.85
C GLU A 346 -16.35 -3.02 6.35
N MET A 347 -17.46 -3.09 7.09
CA MET A 347 -18.04 -4.36 7.54
C MET A 347 -18.55 -5.21 6.38
N LYS A 348 -19.17 -4.60 5.37
CA LYS A 348 -19.56 -5.32 4.15
C LYS A 348 -18.38 -5.93 3.42
N THR A 349 -17.25 -5.20 3.38
CA THR A 349 -15.99 -5.69 2.81
C THR A 349 -15.38 -6.81 3.66
N LEU A 350 -15.35 -6.68 4.99
CA LEU A 350 -14.82 -7.74 5.86
C LEU A 350 -15.71 -8.98 5.90
N GLY A 351 -17.02 -8.83 5.76
CA GLY A 351 -17.97 -9.94 5.71
C GLY A 351 -17.94 -10.75 4.41
N SER A 352 -17.38 -10.20 3.31
CA SER A 352 -17.17 -10.95 2.07
C SER A 352 -15.90 -11.80 2.11
N VAL A 353 -14.96 -11.50 3.01
CA VAL A 353 -13.71 -12.25 3.20
C VAL A 353 -14.00 -13.60 3.86
N LYS A 354 -13.77 -14.69 3.12
CA LYS A 354 -13.97 -16.07 3.60
C LYS A 354 -12.76 -16.93 3.26
N ASN A 355 -12.16 -17.51 4.30
CA ASN A 355 -11.06 -18.44 4.16
C ASN A 355 -11.08 -19.45 5.33
N ARG A 356 -10.63 -20.68 5.10
CA ARG A 356 -10.64 -21.75 6.11
C ARG A 356 -9.83 -21.40 7.37
N ASN A 357 -8.80 -20.57 7.28
CA ASN A 357 -7.94 -20.17 8.39
C ASN A 357 -8.22 -18.76 8.92
N LEU A 358 -9.38 -18.16 8.60
CA LEU A 358 -9.85 -16.89 9.16
C LEU A 358 -11.10 -17.11 10.00
N VAL A 359 -11.27 -16.32 11.06
CA VAL A 359 -12.49 -16.37 11.89
C VAL A 359 -13.68 -15.83 11.07
N PRO A 360 -14.76 -16.62 10.88
CA PRO A 360 -15.92 -16.18 10.11
C PRO A 360 -16.69 -15.06 10.84
N LEU A 361 -16.82 -13.90 10.19
CA LEU A 361 -17.70 -12.82 10.66
C LEU A 361 -19.15 -13.14 10.30
N LEU A 362 -20.00 -13.34 11.30
CA LEU A 362 -21.42 -13.69 11.13
C LEU A 362 -22.28 -12.46 10.87
N GLY A 363 -21.92 -11.32 11.49
CA GLY A 363 -22.65 -10.07 11.39
C GLY A 363 -22.05 -8.96 12.24
N TYR A 364 -22.71 -7.80 12.25
CA TYR A 364 -22.36 -6.68 13.13
C TYR A 364 -23.61 -5.92 13.59
N CYS A 365 -23.46 -5.16 14.67
CA CYS A 365 -24.47 -4.27 15.22
C CYS A 365 -23.87 -2.91 15.55
N VAL A 366 -24.59 -1.85 15.16
CA VAL A 366 -24.26 -0.46 15.47
C VAL A 366 -25.35 0.09 16.38
N ALA A 367 -25.02 0.32 17.65
CA ALA A 367 -25.96 0.81 18.65
C ALA A 367 -25.38 2.07 19.33
N ASN A 368 -25.86 3.25 18.92
CA ASN A 368 -25.30 4.53 19.37
C ASN A 368 -23.79 4.64 19.04
N LYS A 369 -22.93 4.81 20.06
CA LYS A 369 -21.47 4.82 19.91
C LYS A 369 -20.85 3.42 19.91
N GLU A 370 -21.61 2.39 20.26
CA GLU A 370 -21.11 1.03 20.39
C GLU A 370 -21.06 0.33 19.02
N ARG A 371 -20.01 -0.46 18.83
CA ARG A 371 -19.78 -1.26 17.63
C ARG A 371 -19.53 -2.70 18.08
N LEU A 372 -20.44 -3.60 17.71
CA LEU A 372 -20.41 -5.00 18.11
C LEU A 372 -20.24 -5.88 16.88
N LEU A 373 -19.27 -6.79 16.92
CA LEU A 373 -19.00 -7.77 15.87
C LEU A 373 -19.37 -9.17 16.37
N MET A 374 -20.05 -9.95 15.55
CA MET A 374 -20.47 -11.31 15.89
C MET A 374 -19.65 -12.32 15.10
N TYR A 375 -19.03 -13.25 15.81
CA TYR A 375 -18.19 -14.33 15.27
C TYR A 375 -18.70 -15.69 15.72
N GLU A 376 -18.33 -16.72 14.96
CA GLU A 376 -18.53 -18.12 15.36
C GLU A 376 -17.68 -18.48 16.58
N TYR A 377 -18.22 -19.27 17.51
CA TYR A 377 -17.50 -19.66 18.74
C TYR A 377 -16.36 -20.64 18.48
N MET A 378 -15.19 -20.35 19.07
CA MET A 378 -13.98 -21.17 18.95
C MET A 378 -13.75 -21.91 20.27
N ALA A 379 -13.91 -23.24 20.25
CA ALA A 379 -13.99 -24.07 21.46
C ALA A 379 -12.72 -24.04 22.32
N ASN A 380 -11.54 -23.96 21.70
CA ASN A 380 -10.25 -24.02 22.40
C ASN A 380 -9.64 -22.63 22.67
N GLY A 381 -10.38 -21.54 22.43
CA GLY A 381 -9.91 -20.18 22.76
C GLY A 381 -8.69 -19.74 21.95
N TYR A 382 -7.84 -18.90 22.55
CA TYR A 382 -6.64 -18.36 21.91
C TYR A 382 -5.43 -19.29 22.04
N LEU A 383 -4.56 -19.26 21.03
CA LEU A 383 -3.27 -19.95 21.07
C LEU A 383 -2.42 -19.51 22.26
N TYR A 384 -2.45 -18.22 22.61
CA TYR A 384 -1.72 -17.69 23.78
C TYR A 384 -2.04 -18.47 25.06
N ASP A 385 -3.32 -18.73 25.34
CA ASP A 385 -3.75 -19.41 26.56
C ASP A 385 -3.39 -20.90 26.57
N GLN A 386 -3.25 -21.51 25.38
CA GLN A 386 -2.82 -22.90 25.22
C GLN A 386 -1.30 -23.08 25.37
N LEU A 387 -0.52 -22.02 25.14
CA LEU A 387 0.93 -22.03 25.35
C LEU A 387 1.30 -21.55 26.75
N HIS A 388 0.50 -20.64 27.34
CA HIS A 388 0.80 -19.94 28.58
C HIS A 388 -0.36 -20.04 29.59
N PRO A 389 -0.70 -21.25 30.08
CA PRO A 389 -1.82 -21.43 31.00
C PRO A 389 -1.60 -20.70 32.33
N ALA A 390 -2.69 -20.27 32.96
CA ALA A 390 -2.66 -19.60 34.26
C ALA A 390 -2.44 -20.57 35.45
N ASP A 391 -2.75 -21.86 35.26
CA ASP A 391 -2.61 -22.93 36.27
C ASP A 391 -1.75 -24.06 35.69
N GLU A 392 -0.53 -24.22 36.18
CA GLU A 392 0.46 -25.17 35.65
C GLU A 392 0.15 -26.64 36.03
N GLU A 393 -0.58 -26.89 37.12
CA GLU A 393 -0.77 -28.24 37.68
C GLU A 393 -1.80 -29.12 36.93
N SER A 394 -2.66 -28.54 36.10
CA SER A 394 -3.78 -29.27 35.45
C SER A 394 -3.69 -29.33 33.92
N PHE A 395 -2.68 -28.71 33.32
CA PHE A 395 -2.63 -28.49 31.88
C PHE A 395 -1.73 -29.48 31.13
N LYS A 396 -2.23 -30.01 30.01
CA LYS A 396 -1.45 -30.87 29.09
C LYS A 396 -0.84 -30.02 27.99
N PRO A 397 0.51 -29.94 27.86
CA PRO A 397 1.15 -29.17 26.80
C PRO A 397 0.72 -29.62 25.40
N LEU A 398 0.61 -28.67 24.47
CA LEU A 398 0.36 -28.96 23.06
C LEU A 398 1.48 -29.84 22.49
N ASP A 399 1.11 -30.95 21.87
CA ASP A 399 2.03 -31.83 21.15
C ASP A 399 2.56 -31.18 19.87
N TRP A 400 3.68 -31.70 19.36
CA TRP A 400 4.32 -31.15 18.18
C TRP A 400 3.42 -31.15 16.93
N PRO A 401 2.67 -32.22 16.60
CA PRO A 401 1.77 -32.22 15.44
C PRO A 401 0.73 -31.09 15.51
N SER A 402 0.14 -30.83 16.67
CA SER A 402 -0.81 -29.72 16.85
C SER A 402 -0.12 -28.36 16.67
N ARG A 403 1.07 -28.16 17.25
CA ARG A 403 1.84 -26.92 17.07
C ARG A 403 2.20 -26.67 15.60
N LEU A 404 2.63 -27.71 14.88
CA LEU A 404 2.96 -27.63 13.46
C LEU A 404 1.71 -27.37 12.59
N LYS A 405 0.58 -28.01 12.90
CA LYS A 405 -0.71 -27.74 12.25
C LYS A 405 -1.13 -26.29 12.42
N ILE A 406 -0.98 -25.74 13.62
CA ILE A 406 -1.28 -24.34 13.94
C ILE A 406 -0.35 -23.39 13.17
N ALA A 407 0.95 -23.70 13.09
CA ALA A 407 1.92 -22.94 12.31
C ALA A 407 1.54 -22.91 10.82
N ILE A 408 1.28 -24.07 10.22
CA ILE A 408 0.94 -24.21 8.80
C ILE A 408 -0.36 -23.50 8.48
N GLY A 409 -1.43 -23.72 9.26
CA GLY A 409 -2.73 -23.12 9.03
C GLY A 409 -2.73 -21.60 9.22
N THR A 410 -2.02 -21.08 10.22
CA THR A 410 -1.83 -19.63 10.39
C THR A 410 -1.03 -19.04 9.22
N ALA A 411 0.05 -19.69 8.80
CA ALA A 411 0.83 -19.24 7.64
C ALA A 411 -0.01 -19.25 6.35
N LYS A 412 -0.86 -20.26 6.16
CA LYS A 412 -1.82 -20.36 5.05
C LYS A 412 -2.79 -19.18 5.03
N GLY A 413 -3.41 -18.86 6.16
CA GLY A 413 -4.34 -17.74 6.28
C GLY A 413 -3.67 -16.39 6.02
N LEU A 414 -2.47 -16.17 6.55
CA LEU A 414 -1.70 -14.95 6.31
C LEU A 414 -1.22 -14.82 4.86
N ALA A 415 -0.74 -15.92 4.26
CA ALA A 415 -0.36 -15.94 2.86
C ALA A 415 -1.53 -15.56 1.96
N TRP A 416 -2.74 -16.07 2.24
CA TRP A 416 -3.95 -15.70 1.52
C TRP A 416 -4.30 -14.22 1.69
N LEU A 417 -4.25 -13.67 2.91
CA LEU A 417 -4.52 -12.24 3.16
C LEU A 417 -3.55 -11.31 2.40
N HIS A 418 -2.28 -11.70 2.29
CA HIS A 418 -1.24 -10.90 1.63
C HIS A 418 -1.21 -11.03 0.11
N HIS A 419 -1.44 -12.23 -0.41
CA HIS A 419 -1.18 -12.56 -1.81
C HIS A 419 -2.44 -12.81 -2.66
N SER A 420 -3.59 -13.06 -2.03
CA SER A 420 -4.77 -13.60 -2.72
C SER A 420 -6.07 -12.85 -2.42
N CYS A 421 -6.16 -12.23 -1.23
CA CYS A 421 -7.28 -11.37 -0.86
C CYS A 421 -7.23 -10.05 -1.65
N ASN A 422 -8.35 -9.64 -2.26
CA ASN A 422 -8.50 -8.36 -2.93
C ASN A 422 -9.70 -7.58 -2.34
N PRO A 423 -9.49 -6.38 -1.77
CA PRO A 423 -8.22 -5.70 -1.57
C PRO A 423 -7.29 -6.47 -0.62
N ARG A 424 -5.98 -6.37 -0.83
CA ARG A 424 -4.96 -6.96 0.05
C ARG A 424 -5.17 -6.48 1.48
N ILE A 425 -5.14 -7.40 2.43
CA ILE A 425 -5.26 -7.09 3.87
C ILE A 425 -3.92 -7.35 4.54
N ILE A 426 -3.29 -6.30 5.07
CA ILE A 426 -2.19 -6.41 6.02
C ILE A 426 -2.82 -6.47 7.41
N HIS A 427 -2.45 -7.46 8.21
CA HIS A 427 -3.05 -7.70 9.51
C HIS A 427 -2.62 -6.67 10.55
N ARG A 428 -1.34 -6.25 10.55
CA ARG A 428 -0.72 -5.22 11.40
C ARG A 428 -0.58 -5.55 12.89
N ASN A 429 -1.31 -6.55 13.38
CA ASN A 429 -1.31 -6.98 14.78
C ASN A 429 -1.25 -8.50 14.96
N ILE A 430 -0.36 -9.20 14.26
CA ILE A 430 -0.26 -10.66 14.43
C ILE A 430 0.41 -10.98 15.78
N SER A 431 -0.24 -11.82 16.57
CA SER A 431 0.28 -12.40 17.82
C SER A 431 -0.44 -13.72 18.11
N SER A 432 0.03 -14.49 19.09
CA SER A 432 -0.68 -15.69 19.57
C SER A 432 -2.04 -15.35 20.21
N LYS A 433 -2.28 -14.08 20.59
CA LYS A 433 -3.59 -13.55 21.04
C LYS A 433 -4.53 -13.20 19.89
N CYS A 434 -4.11 -13.33 18.63
CA CYS A 434 -4.97 -13.16 17.47
C CYS A 434 -5.30 -14.48 16.76
N ILE A 435 -4.77 -15.62 17.23
CA ILE A 435 -5.00 -16.94 16.64
C ILE A 435 -5.95 -17.72 17.55
N LEU A 436 -7.16 -17.96 17.09
CA LEU A 436 -8.16 -18.78 17.78
C LEU A 436 -8.14 -20.22 17.27
N LEU A 437 -8.55 -21.16 18.10
CA LEU A 437 -8.48 -22.60 17.81
C LEU A 437 -9.88 -23.25 17.85
N THR A 438 -10.20 -24.01 16.81
CA THR A 438 -11.40 -24.87 16.80
C THR A 438 -11.22 -26.06 17.75
N ALA A 439 -12.28 -26.86 17.95
CA ALA A 439 -12.22 -28.09 18.74
C ALA A 439 -11.14 -29.08 18.23
N GLU A 440 -10.86 -29.07 16.94
CA GLU A 440 -9.85 -29.91 16.25
C GLU A 440 -8.47 -29.22 16.13
N PHE A 441 -8.23 -28.16 16.92
CA PHE A 441 -7.01 -27.35 16.90
C PHE A 441 -6.69 -26.75 15.51
N GLU A 442 -7.71 -26.48 14.69
CA GLU A 442 -7.52 -25.72 13.45
C GLU A 442 -7.35 -24.22 13.77
N PRO A 443 -6.29 -23.57 13.28
CA PRO A 443 -6.05 -22.16 13.55
C PRO A 443 -6.95 -21.25 12.70
N LYS A 444 -7.50 -20.23 13.35
CA LYS A 444 -8.34 -19.18 12.78
C LYS A 444 -7.80 -17.82 13.19
N ILE A 445 -7.31 -17.05 12.22
CA ILE A 445 -6.83 -15.69 12.46
C ILE A 445 -8.04 -14.77 12.68
N SER A 446 -8.06 -14.13 13.84
CA SER A 446 -9.04 -13.12 14.24
C SER A 446 -8.49 -11.71 13.98
N ASP A 447 -9.29 -10.67 14.17
CA ASP A 447 -8.86 -9.25 14.14
C ASP A 447 -8.26 -8.70 12.83
N PHE A 448 -8.24 -9.49 11.75
CA PHE A 448 -7.83 -9.03 10.44
C PHE A 448 -8.70 -7.86 9.96
N GLY A 449 -8.06 -6.76 9.56
CA GLY A 449 -8.73 -5.55 9.10
C GLY A 449 -9.38 -4.68 10.18
N LEU A 450 -9.37 -5.08 11.47
CA LEU A 450 -9.97 -4.27 12.55
C LEU A 450 -9.12 -3.05 12.92
N ALA A 451 -7.79 -3.12 12.80
CA ALA A 451 -6.89 -1.98 13.02
C ALA A 451 -7.29 -0.76 12.17
N ARG A 452 -7.87 -1.00 10.98
CA ARG A 452 -8.35 0.03 10.05
C ARG A 452 -9.55 0.79 10.64
N LEU A 453 -10.43 0.12 11.38
CA LEU A 453 -11.67 0.70 11.91
C LEU A 453 -11.45 1.64 13.09
N MET A 454 -10.32 1.49 13.78
CA MET A 454 -10.01 2.22 15.01
C MET A 454 -9.43 3.62 14.75
N ASN A 455 -8.87 3.88 13.57
CA ASN A 455 -8.22 5.16 13.25
C ASN A 455 -8.89 5.87 12.05
N PRO A 456 -9.29 7.16 12.17
CA PRO A 456 -9.96 7.90 11.09
C PRO A 456 -9.04 8.24 9.89
N ILE A 457 -7.72 8.06 10.01
CA ILE A 457 -6.75 8.37 8.93
C ILE A 457 -6.48 7.15 8.02
N ASP A 458 -6.85 5.94 8.47
CA ASP A 458 -6.50 4.68 7.81
C ASP A 458 -7.53 4.24 6.76
N THR A 459 -7.51 4.89 5.58
CA THR A 459 -8.23 4.34 4.41
C THR A 459 -7.62 3.01 3.96
N HIS A 460 -8.28 2.26 3.07
CA HIS A 460 -7.71 1.06 2.42
C HIS A 460 -6.34 1.32 1.72
N LEU A 461 -5.90 2.59 1.61
CA LEU A 461 -4.75 3.06 0.85
C LEU A 461 -3.56 3.54 1.72
N SER A 462 -3.76 3.84 3.01
CA SER A 462 -2.67 4.29 3.89
C SER A 462 -1.99 3.11 4.59
N THR A 463 -0.69 2.94 4.34
CA THR A 463 0.19 2.11 5.17
C THR A 463 0.81 2.88 6.32
N PHE A 464 0.63 4.21 6.39
CA PHE A 464 1.17 5.06 7.44
C PHE A 464 0.32 4.98 8.71
N VAL A 465 0.92 4.65 9.85
CA VAL A 465 0.23 4.43 11.14
C VAL A 465 0.81 5.39 12.20
N ASN A 466 -0.04 6.00 13.02
CA ASN A 466 0.36 6.92 14.11
C ASN A 466 0.91 6.16 15.34
N GLY A 467 2.02 5.42 15.19
CA GLY A 467 2.75 4.81 16.32
C GLY A 467 2.11 3.58 16.98
N GLU A 468 0.95 3.12 16.53
CA GLU A 468 0.21 1.98 17.11
C GLU A 468 0.48 0.68 16.34
N PHE A 469 1.66 0.07 16.51
CA PHE A 469 2.01 -1.20 15.87
C PHE A 469 1.98 -2.36 16.83
N GLY A 470 1.25 -3.43 16.49
CA GLY A 470 1.42 -4.79 17.06
C GLY A 470 1.22 -4.96 18.57
N ASP A 471 1.05 -6.19 19.02
CA ASP A 471 1.18 -6.52 20.44
C ASP A 471 2.66 -6.47 20.84
N PHE A 472 2.94 -6.12 22.08
CA PHE A 472 4.30 -6.02 22.61
C PHE A 472 5.05 -7.36 22.51
N GLY A 473 6.31 -7.32 22.06
CA GLY A 473 7.10 -8.51 21.69
C GLY A 473 6.95 -8.98 20.24
N TYR A 474 5.88 -8.60 19.53
CA TYR A 474 5.61 -9.01 18.13
C TYR A 474 5.89 -7.90 17.10
N VAL A 475 6.25 -6.70 17.55
CA VAL A 475 6.40 -5.52 16.70
C VAL A 475 7.70 -5.57 15.90
N ALA A 476 7.60 -5.42 14.58
CA ALA A 476 8.76 -5.36 13.71
C ALA A 476 9.62 -4.11 14.00
N PRO A 477 10.95 -4.25 14.13
CA PRO A 477 11.83 -3.17 14.58
C PRO A 477 11.78 -1.92 13.69
N GLU A 478 11.57 -2.10 12.37
CA GLU A 478 11.50 -0.99 11.41
C GLU A 478 10.26 -0.10 11.54
N TYR A 479 9.21 -0.57 12.22
CA TYR A 479 7.97 0.20 12.39
C TYR A 479 8.19 1.47 13.22
N SER A 480 9.07 1.41 14.22
CA SER A 480 9.47 2.56 15.04
C SER A 480 10.07 3.73 14.24
N ARG A 481 10.74 3.42 13.11
CA ARG A 481 11.43 4.42 12.27
C ARG A 481 10.59 4.84 11.07
N THR A 482 9.91 3.89 10.45
CA THR A 482 9.21 4.11 9.17
C THR A 482 7.79 4.59 9.36
N MET A 483 7.14 4.21 10.47
CA MET A 483 5.71 4.40 10.69
C MET A 483 4.85 3.80 9.55
N VAL A 484 5.36 2.79 8.84
CA VAL A 484 4.70 2.16 7.68
C VAL A 484 4.48 0.68 7.92
N ALA A 485 3.21 0.25 7.96
CA ALA A 485 2.84 -1.17 8.00
C ALA A 485 3.14 -1.86 6.66
N THR A 486 3.76 -3.03 6.71
CA THR A 486 4.14 -3.80 5.50
C THR A 486 3.82 -5.28 5.67
N PRO A 487 3.64 -6.05 4.57
CA PRO A 487 3.57 -7.51 4.67
C PRO A 487 4.77 -8.12 5.39
N LYS A 488 5.96 -7.49 5.29
CA LYS A 488 7.19 -7.95 5.96
C LYS A 488 7.19 -7.72 7.46
N GLY A 489 6.40 -6.78 7.96
CA GLY A 489 6.19 -6.64 9.40
C GLY A 489 5.25 -7.71 9.95
N ASP A 490 4.19 -8.08 9.22
CA ASP A 490 3.36 -9.25 9.57
C ASP A 490 4.18 -10.55 9.56
N VAL A 491 5.13 -10.70 8.61
CA VAL A 491 6.07 -11.83 8.59
C VAL A 491 6.92 -11.86 9.87
N TYR A 492 7.43 -10.72 10.33
CA TYR A 492 8.18 -10.64 11.58
C TYR A 492 7.31 -11.07 12.77
N SER A 493 6.12 -10.49 12.89
CA SER A 493 5.17 -10.82 13.96
C SER A 493 4.79 -12.30 13.97
N PHE A 494 4.57 -12.91 12.81
CA PHE A 494 4.35 -14.34 12.68
C PHE A 494 5.60 -15.17 13.03
N GLY A 495 6.79 -14.67 12.69
CA GLY A 495 8.06 -15.25 13.12
C GLY A 495 8.16 -15.38 14.65
N VAL A 496 7.70 -14.37 15.39
CA VAL A 496 7.64 -14.43 16.86
C VAL A 496 6.65 -15.50 17.33
N VAL A 497 5.48 -15.64 16.69
CA VAL A 497 4.53 -16.73 16.99
C VAL A 497 5.16 -18.12 16.75
N LEU A 498 5.95 -18.28 15.68
CA LEU A 498 6.70 -19.52 15.45
C LEU A 498 7.72 -19.80 16.55
N LEU A 499 8.39 -18.77 17.07
CA LEU A 499 9.30 -18.92 18.21
C LEU A 499 8.54 -19.36 19.46
N GLU A 500 7.36 -18.81 19.75
CA GLU A 500 6.56 -19.28 20.89
C GLU A 500 6.14 -20.75 20.73
N LEU A 501 5.73 -21.16 19.53
CA LEU A 501 5.37 -22.55 19.24
C LEU A 501 6.55 -23.52 19.45
N VAL A 502 7.76 -23.12 19.08
CA VAL A 502 8.97 -23.96 19.23
C VAL A 502 9.50 -23.99 20.67
N THR A 503 9.44 -22.86 21.36
CA THR A 503 10.14 -22.67 22.64
C THR A 503 9.23 -22.82 23.87
N GLY A 504 7.92 -22.65 23.70
CA GLY A 504 6.96 -22.53 24.81
C GLY A 504 7.13 -21.25 25.63
N GLN A 505 8.04 -20.35 25.25
CA GLN A 505 8.34 -19.11 25.97
C GLN A 505 7.44 -17.96 25.52
N LYS A 506 7.23 -16.97 26.40
CA LYS A 506 6.42 -15.77 26.07
C LYS A 506 7.23 -14.84 25.17
N ALA A 507 6.57 -14.16 24.24
CA ALA A 507 7.23 -13.16 23.39
C ALA A 507 7.94 -12.05 24.20
N THR A 508 7.40 -11.69 25.37
CA THR A 508 7.84 -10.55 26.20
C THR A 508 8.84 -10.91 27.29
N SER A 509 8.96 -12.19 27.65
CA SER A 509 9.80 -12.65 28.76
C SER A 509 10.17 -14.11 28.58
N VAL A 510 11.40 -14.46 28.94
CA VAL A 510 11.93 -15.82 28.89
C VAL A 510 12.26 -16.30 30.30
N THR A 511 11.62 -17.38 30.76
CA THR A 511 11.87 -18.00 32.06
C THR A 511 12.88 -19.16 31.91
N LYS A 512 14.00 -19.11 32.65
CA LYS A 512 15.02 -20.19 32.67
C LYS A 512 14.48 -21.46 33.36
N VAL A 513 14.89 -22.63 32.86
CA VAL A 513 14.61 -23.95 33.49
C VAL A 513 15.88 -24.80 33.68
N SER A 514 17.11 -24.31 33.48
CA SER A 514 18.33 -25.11 33.76
C SER A 514 18.95 -24.81 35.12
N GLU A 515 19.17 -25.86 35.90
CA GLU A 515 19.82 -25.83 37.22
C GLU A 515 21.31 -25.43 37.15
N GLU A 516 21.96 -25.56 35.98
CA GLU A 516 23.40 -25.31 35.82
C GLU A 516 23.79 -23.85 35.48
N GLU A 517 22.83 -22.95 35.22
CA GLU A 517 23.10 -21.53 34.90
C GLU A 517 22.50 -20.55 35.93
N ALA A 518 22.28 -21.00 37.16
CA ALA A 518 21.79 -20.15 38.25
C ALA A 518 22.83 -19.11 38.73
N GLU A 519 24.08 -19.18 38.26
CA GLU A 519 25.17 -18.28 38.67
C GLU A 519 25.42 -17.09 37.71
N GLU A 520 24.85 -17.08 36.50
CA GLU A 520 24.90 -15.91 35.60
C GLU A 520 23.52 -15.20 35.55
N GLU A 521 23.53 -13.88 35.81
CA GLU A 521 22.38 -12.97 35.81
C GLU A 521 21.27 -13.41 34.83
N SER A 522 20.05 -13.56 35.35
CA SER A 522 18.88 -13.91 34.56
C SER A 522 18.75 -12.98 33.35
N PHE A 523 18.57 -13.56 32.15
CA PHE A 523 18.45 -12.77 30.92
C PHE A 523 17.21 -11.87 30.99
N LYS A 524 17.41 -10.54 30.92
CA LYS A 524 16.36 -9.52 30.96
C LYS A 524 16.11 -8.95 29.56
N GLY A 525 15.47 -9.73 28.68
CA GLY A 525 15.14 -9.32 27.31
C GLY A 525 13.97 -10.10 26.72
N ASN A 526 13.57 -9.74 25.49
CA ASN A 526 12.46 -10.40 24.80
C ASN A 526 12.88 -11.71 24.10
N LEU A 527 11.90 -12.47 23.61
CA LEU A 527 12.14 -13.78 23.00
C LEU A 527 13.08 -13.72 21.78
N VAL A 528 12.96 -12.69 20.94
CA VAL A 528 13.79 -12.53 19.74
C VAL A 528 15.25 -12.24 20.11
N GLU A 529 15.47 -11.41 21.13
CA GLU A 529 16.81 -11.11 21.66
C GLU A 529 17.47 -12.35 22.26
N TRP A 530 16.70 -13.16 22.99
CA TRP A 530 17.19 -14.43 23.55
C TRP A 530 17.62 -15.41 22.46
N ILE A 531 16.80 -15.59 21.43
CA ILE A 531 17.11 -16.43 20.27
C ILE A 531 18.33 -15.90 19.51
N THR A 532 18.46 -14.58 19.39
CA THR A 532 19.64 -13.95 18.76
C THR A 532 20.91 -14.22 19.58
N LYS A 533 20.84 -14.17 20.91
CA LYS A 533 21.95 -14.53 21.82
C LYS A 533 22.34 -16.00 21.73
N LEU A 534 21.36 -16.92 21.67
CA LEU A 534 21.64 -18.35 21.49
C LEU A 534 22.23 -18.64 20.11
N SER A 535 21.73 -17.99 19.07
CA SER A 535 22.25 -18.11 17.71
C SER A 535 23.72 -17.68 17.61
N SER A 536 24.08 -16.54 18.21
CA SER A 536 25.47 -16.04 18.21
C SER A 536 26.43 -16.95 18.99
N LYS A 537 25.93 -17.65 20.01
CA LYS A 537 26.68 -18.66 20.77
C LYS A 537 26.62 -20.07 20.16
N SER A 538 25.98 -20.25 18.99
CA SER A 538 25.75 -21.57 18.37
C SER A 538 25.02 -22.58 19.27
N LYS A 539 24.16 -22.09 20.16
CA LYS A 539 23.39 -22.87 21.15
C LYS A 539 21.88 -22.91 20.84
N LEU A 540 21.51 -22.77 19.58
CA LEU A 540 20.11 -22.59 19.18
C LEU A 540 19.20 -23.78 19.54
N GLN A 541 19.75 -25.00 19.65
CA GLN A 541 18.99 -26.18 20.08
C GLN A 541 18.51 -26.09 21.54
N GLU A 542 19.20 -25.34 22.40
CA GLU A 542 18.82 -25.14 23.80
C GLU A 542 17.51 -24.34 23.94
N ALA A 543 17.03 -23.71 22.84
CA ALA A 543 15.78 -22.97 22.83
C ALA A 543 14.53 -23.87 22.76
N ILE A 544 14.67 -25.13 22.35
CA ILE A 544 13.53 -26.01 22.09
C ILE A 544 12.80 -26.33 23.41
N ASP A 545 11.47 -26.27 23.37
CA ASP A 545 10.62 -26.65 24.50
C ASP A 545 10.95 -28.08 24.96
N ARG A 546 11.30 -28.22 26.24
CA ARG A 546 11.72 -29.50 26.82
C ARG A 546 10.63 -30.57 26.76
N SER A 547 9.36 -30.17 26.78
CA SER A 547 8.23 -31.11 26.65
C SER A 547 8.19 -31.80 25.28
N LEU A 548 8.87 -31.25 24.27
CA LEU A 548 8.92 -31.79 22.92
C LEU A 548 10.16 -32.65 22.65
N LEU A 549 11.22 -32.50 23.44
CA LEU A 549 12.51 -33.18 23.22
C LEU A 549 12.40 -34.70 23.38
N GLY A 550 13.13 -35.44 22.53
CA GLY A 550 13.26 -36.90 22.65
C GLY A 550 12.10 -37.70 22.07
N ASN A 551 11.16 -37.05 21.39
CA ASN A 551 9.99 -37.67 20.75
C ASN A 551 10.20 -37.99 19.25
N GLY A 552 11.43 -37.91 18.74
CA GLY A 552 11.76 -38.24 17.34
C GLY A 552 11.38 -37.17 16.32
N VAL A 553 11.03 -35.96 16.76
CA VAL A 553 10.61 -34.81 15.93
C VAL A 553 11.57 -33.63 15.99
N ASP A 554 12.72 -33.79 16.66
CA ASP A 554 13.68 -32.72 16.93
C ASP A 554 14.19 -32.03 15.64
N ASP A 555 14.40 -32.82 14.58
CA ASP A 555 14.80 -32.31 13.25
C ASP A 555 13.72 -31.41 12.61
N GLU A 556 12.45 -31.75 12.79
CA GLU A 556 11.33 -30.95 12.28
C GLU A 556 11.23 -29.63 13.05
N ILE A 557 11.31 -29.71 14.39
CA ILE A 557 11.30 -28.54 15.28
C ILE A 557 12.44 -27.59 14.92
N PHE A 558 13.64 -28.13 14.71
CA PHE A 558 14.80 -27.33 14.36
C PHE A 558 14.68 -26.67 12.97
N LYS A 559 14.03 -27.33 12.00
CA LYS A 559 13.71 -26.72 10.70
C LYS A 559 12.73 -25.56 10.87
N VAL A 560 11.67 -25.72 11.67
CA VAL A 560 10.70 -24.63 11.96
C VAL A 560 11.39 -23.47 12.67
N LEU A 561 12.29 -23.75 13.62
CA LEU A 561 13.09 -22.74 14.30
C LEU A 561 13.92 -21.90 13.32
N LYS A 562 14.54 -22.53 12.31
CA LYS A 562 15.25 -21.80 11.24
C LYS A 562 14.32 -20.93 10.40
N VAL A 563 13.11 -21.41 10.08
CA VAL A 563 12.10 -20.59 9.38
C VAL A 563 11.74 -19.37 10.24
N ALA A 564 11.52 -19.57 11.54
CA ALA A 564 11.23 -18.49 12.49
C ALA A 564 12.36 -17.45 12.54
N CYS A 565 13.63 -17.89 12.65
CA CYS A 565 14.80 -17.00 12.60
C CYS A 565 14.86 -16.16 11.32
N ASN A 566 14.56 -16.75 10.15
CA ASN A 566 14.50 -16.00 8.89
C ASN A 566 13.36 -14.98 8.83
N CYS A 567 12.27 -15.21 9.58
CA CYS A 567 11.16 -14.28 9.69
C CYS A 567 11.48 -13.09 10.61
N VAL A 568 12.24 -13.31 11.70
CA VAL A 568 12.55 -12.27 12.70
C VAL A 568 13.85 -11.50 12.43
N LEU A 569 14.41 -11.57 11.21
CA LEU A 569 15.66 -10.87 10.85
C LEU A 569 15.58 -9.36 11.17
N PRO A 570 16.45 -8.83 12.06
CA PRO A 570 16.33 -7.47 12.57
C PRO A 570 16.93 -6.40 11.66
N GLU A 571 17.94 -6.74 10.85
CA GLU A 571 18.75 -5.74 10.15
C GLU A 571 18.14 -5.26 8.82
N ILE A 572 17.45 -6.13 8.07
CA ILE A 572 16.95 -5.81 6.72
C ILE A 572 15.58 -6.46 6.47
N ALA A 573 14.49 -5.70 6.69
CA ALA A 573 13.12 -6.16 6.47
C ALA A 573 12.86 -6.75 5.07
N LYS A 574 13.58 -6.28 4.05
CA LYS A 574 13.48 -6.78 2.66
C LYS A 574 13.98 -8.20 2.47
N GLN A 575 14.85 -8.70 3.34
CA GLN A 575 15.42 -10.06 3.25
C GLN A 575 14.54 -11.14 3.89
N ARG A 576 13.57 -10.75 4.74
CA ARG A 576 12.60 -11.70 5.30
C ARG A 576 11.84 -12.38 4.15
N PRO A 577 11.45 -13.66 4.27
CA PRO A 577 10.63 -14.33 3.27
C PRO A 577 9.25 -13.67 3.13
N THR A 578 8.50 -14.01 2.09
CA THR A 578 7.07 -13.70 1.99
C THR A 578 6.26 -14.69 2.82
N MET A 579 5.05 -14.33 3.27
CA MET A 579 4.19 -15.29 3.98
C MET A 579 3.87 -16.54 3.13
N PHE A 580 3.81 -16.39 1.80
CA PHE A 580 3.70 -17.53 0.91
C PHE A 580 4.92 -18.47 0.98
N GLU A 581 6.14 -17.93 0.94
CA GLU A 581 7.37 -18.74 1.07
C GLU A 581 7.45 -19.40 2.46
N VAL A 582 7.07 -18.69 3.53
CA VAL A 582 6.99 -19.25 4.89
C VAL A 582 6.00 -20.41 4.93
N TYR A 583 4.80 -20.25 4.37
CA TYR A 583 3.81 -21.31 4.29
C TYR A 583 4.34 -22.54 3.54
N GLN A 584 5.03 -22.37 2.40
CA GLN A 584 5.58 -23.49 1.64
C GLN A 584 6.68 -24.23 2.41
N LEU A 585 7.55 -23.51 3.12
CA LEU A 585 8.59 -24.10 3.96
C LEU A 585 7.97 -24.91 5.11
N LEU A 586 6.98 -24.36 5.81
CA LEU A 586 6.30 -25.06 6.91
C LEU A 586 5.50 -26.27 6.41
N ARG A 587 4.81 -26.14 5.27
CA ARG A 587 4.10 -27.26 4.62
C ARG A 587 5.06 -28.39 4.28
N ALA A 588 6.23 -28.07 3.70
CA ALA A 588 7.24 -29.07 3.36
C ALA A 588 7.76 -29.82 4.59
N ILE A 589 7.89 -29.14 5.73
CA ILE A 589 8.26 -29.78 7.00
C ILE A 589 7.15 -30.72 7.49
N GLY A 590 5.89 -30.33 7.31
CA GLY A 590 4.72 -31.11 7.75
C GLY A 590 4.17 -32.14 6.74
N GLU A 591 4.89 -32.47 5.67
CA GLU A 591 4.41 -33.39 4.62
C GLU A 591 3.99 -34.76 5.15
N SER A 592 4.68 -35.27 6.19
CA SER A 592 4.41 -36.55 6.84
C SER A 592 3.06 -36.62 7.55
N TYR A 593 2.47 -35.48 7.93
CA TYR A 593 1.25 -35.42 8.74
C TYR A 593 -0.04 -35.28 7.91
N ASN A 594 0.08 -35.16 6.58
CA ASN A 594 -1.04 -35.06 5.64
C ASN A 594 -2.12 -34.02 6.03
N PHE A 595 -1.69 -32.88 6.58
CA PHE A 595 -2.58 -31.75 6.84
C PHE A 595 -3.17 -31.27 5.51
N THR A 596 -4.48 -31.51 5.29
CA THR A 596 -5.23 -31.36 4.02
C THR A 596 -4.58 -30.47 2.94
N ALA A 597 -4.17 -31.09 1.84
CA ALA A 597 -3.38 -30.53 0.76
C ALA A 597 -4.16 -29.73 -0.31
N ASP A 598 -5.26 -29.07 0.06
CA ASP A 598 -5.99 -28.22 -0.90
C ASP A 598 -5.18 -26.94 -1.14
N ASP A 599 -4.51 -26.89 -2.30
CA ASP A 599 -3.65 -25.80 -2.83
C ASP A 599 -4.47 -24.54 -3.22
N ASP A 600 -5.54 -24.25 -2.49
CA ASP A 600 -6.53 -23.17 -2.72
C ASP A 600 -5.97 -21.75 -2.54
N ILE A 601 -4.71 -21.59 -2.16
CA ILE A 601 -4.18 -20.26 -1.79
C ILE A 601 -4.11 -19.35 -3.02
N LEU A 602 -3.99 -19.85 -4.26
CA LEU A 602 -3.65 -19.00 -5.41
C LEU A 602 -4.49 -19.22 -6.68
N ILE A 603 -5.59 -19.96 -6.58
CA ILE A 603 -6.51 -20.13 -7.71
C ILE A 603 -7.82 -19.45 -7.27
N PRO A 604 -8.29 -18.40 -7.97
CA PRO A 604 -9.65 -17.91 -7.76
C PRO A 604 -10.63 -19.10 -7.79
N SER A 605 -11.62 -19.08 -6.89
CA SER A 605 -12.72 -20.04 -6.93
C SER A 605 -13.32 -20.13 -8.33
N GLU A 606 -13.82 -21.32 -8.71
CA GLU A 606 -14.28 -21.76 -10.04
C GLU A 606 -15.43 -20.95 -10.71
N SER A 607 -15.49 -19.64 -10.57
CA SER A 607 -16.49 -18.78 -11.22
C SER A 607 -15.89 -18.09 -12.45
N GLY A 608 -16.14 -18.65 -13.63
CA GLY A 608 -16.46 -17.94 -14.89
C GLY A 608 -15.56 -16.79 -15.41
N GLU A 609 -14.38 -16.52 -14.86
CA GLU A 609 -13.52 -15.43 -15.36
C GLU A 609 -12.76 -15.84 -16.65
N GLU A 610 -12.57 -14.88 -17.55
CA GLU A 610 -11.86 -14.98 -18.83
C GLU A 610 -10.37 -15.22 -18.59
N GLY A 611 -10.05 -16.46 -18.24
CA GLY A 611 -8.85 -16.75 -17.50
C GLY A 611 -8.46 -18.21 -17.52
N GLY A 612 -9.44 -19.09 -17.69
CA GLY A 612 -9.22 -20.51 -17.70
C GLY A 612 -8.72 -21.05 -16.36
N LYS A 613 -8.73 -22.37 -16.25
CA LYS A 613 -8.28 -23.07 -15.04
C LYS A 613 -6.83 -22.69 -14.72
N GLY A 614 -6.60 -22.19 -13.50
CA GLY A 614 -5.27 -21.97 -12.94
C GLY A 614 -4.53 -20.70 -13.41
N ARG A 615 -5.18 -19.72 -14.06
CA ARG A 615 -4.58 -18.41 -14.33
C ARG A 615 -4.42 -17.61 -13.03
N GLY A 616 -3.31 -16.89 -12.91
CA GLY A 616 -3.09 -15.90 -11.85
C GLY A 616 -3.56 -14.50 -12.26
N LEU A 617 -3.74 -13.63 -11.26
CA LEU A 617 -4.12 -12.23 -11.51
C LEU A 617 -3.00 -11.44 -12.18
N ASN A 618 -3.37 -10.49 -13.02
CA ASN A 618 -2.52 -9.45 -13.58
C ASN A 618 -2.89 -8.06 -13.04
N VAL A 619 -2.07 -7.06 -13.34
CA VAL A 619 -2.26 -5.69 -12.87
C VAL A 619 -3.54 -5.02 -13.36
N TRP A 620 -4.09 -5.45 -14.50
CA TRP A 620 -5.37 -4.94 -15.00
C TRP A 620 -6.56 -5.51 -14.22
N ASP A 621 -6.51 -6.78 -13.84
CA ASP A 621 -7.52 -7.36 -12.94
C ASP A 621 -7.54 -6.56 -11.63
N GLY A 622 -6.37 -6.42 -10.98
CA GLY A 622 -6.26 -5.68 -9.72
C GLY A 622 -6.63 -4.20 -9.83
N PHE A 623 -6.30 -3.55 -10.94
CA PHE A 623 -6.57 -2.14 -11.19
C PHE A 623 -8.05 -1.85 -11.41
N THR A 624 -8.70 -2.58 -12.32
CA THR A 624 -10.11 -2.35 -12.69
C THR A 624 -11.07 -2.74 -11.57
N HIS A 625 -10.77 -3.76 -10.78
CA HIS A 625 -11.55 -4.09 -9.59
C HIS A 625 -11.41 -3.07 -8.46
N ARG A 626 -10.23 -2.48 -8.31
CA ARG A 626 -9.96 -1.48 -7.27
C ARG A 626 -10.50 -0.11 -7.65
N TYR A 627 -10.46 0.21 -8.94
CA TYR A 627 -10.90 1.48 -9.52
C TYR A 627 -11.87 1.21 -10.69
N PRO A 628 -13.10 0.73 -10.44
CA PRO A 628 -14.06 0.42 -11.50
C PRO A 628 -14.33 1.60 -12.43
N GLU A 629 -14.28 2.83 -11.90
CA GLU A 629 -14.42 4.08 -12.66
C GLU A 629 -13.30 4.31 -13.68
N LYS A 630 -12.14 3.65 -13.49
CA LYS A 630 -11.02 3.67 -14.45
C LYS A 630 -11.07 2.52 -15.44
N GLY A 631 -11.97 1.56 -15.25
CA GLY A 631 -12.23 0.45 -16.17
C GLY A 631 -13.12 0.82 -17.36
N GLY A 632 -13.71 2.02 -17.37
CA GLY A 632 -14.59 2.50 -18.42
C GLY A 632 -15.82 3.21 -17.86
N PRO A 633 -16.53 4.00 -18.67
CA PRO A 633 -17.77 4.66 -18.24
C PRO A 633 -18.91 3.67 -17.96
N ASP A 634 -18.83 2.46 -18.51
CA ASP A 634 -19.72 1.33 -18.24
C ASP A 634 -19.35 0.55 -16.96
N LEU A 635 -18.26 0.95 -16.27
CA LEU A 635 -17.69 0.26 -15.11
C LEU A 635 -17.30 -1.20 -15.41
N GLY A 636 -17.10 -1.53 -16.70
CA GLY A 636 -16.71 -2.85 -17.15
C GLY A 636 -15.26 -3.18 -16.82
N ASN A 637 -14.94 -4.47 -16.79
CA ASN A 637 -13.59 -4.98 -16.57
C ASN A 637 -13.27 -6.13 -17.54
N GLY A 638 -12.06 -6.68 -17.41
CA GLY A 638 -11.56 -7.75 -18.27
C GLY A 638 -11.97 -9.18 -17.85
N ASP A 639 -12.94 -9.34 -16.95
CA ASP A 639 -13.31 -10.65 -16.40
C ASP A 639 -14.11 -11.50 -17.37
N SER A 640 -14.80 -10.88 -18.31
CA SER A 640 -15.56 -11.56 -19.36
C SER A 640 -15.59 -10.63 -20.57
N THR A 641 -14.58 -10.72 -21.43
CA THR A 641 -14.49 -9.90 -22.65
C THR A 641 -15.19 -10.57 -23.83
N CYS A 642 -14.46 -11.01 -24.85
CA CYS A 642 -15.02 -11.59 -26.08
C CYS A 642 -15.09 -13.13 -26.05
N GLY A 643 -14.66 -13.77 -24.97
CA GLY A 643 -14.77 -15.23 -24.81
C GLY A 643 -13.75 -16.01 -25.64
N SER A 644 -12.70 -15.35 -26.16
CA SER A 644 -11.71 -15.98 -27.04
C SER A 644 -10.92 -17.10 -26.37
N TYR A 645 -10.86 -17.16 -25.03
CA TYR A 645 -10.23 -18.30 -24.35
C TYR A 645 -11.00 -19.61 -24.57
N GLU A 646 -12.33 -19.55 -24.50
CA GLU A 646 -13.21 -20.72 -24.64
C GLU A 646 -13.62 -20.97 -26.10
N HIS A 647 -13.62 -19.92 -26.93
CA HIS A 647 -14.17 -19.94 -28.28
C HIS A 647 -13.17 -19.49 -29.35
N TRP A 648 -11.87 -19.73 -29.16
CA TRP A 648 -10.82 -19.32 -30.10
C TRP A 648 -11.01 -19.85 -31.53
N GLN A 649 -11.72 -20.96 -31.72
CA GLN A 649 -12.05 -21.48 -33.05
C GLN A 649 -12.90 -20.49 -33.85
N LYS A 650 -13.82 -19.77 -33.19
CA LYS A 650 -14.65 -18.76 -33.84
C LYS A 650 -13.81 -17.59 -34.36
N ASP A 651 -12.79 -17.19 -33.61
CA ASP A 651 -11.82 -16.17 -34.05
C ASP A 651 -11.13 -16.63 -35.34
N ILE A 652 -10.75 -17.90 -35.41
CA ILE A 652 -10.13 -18.50 -36.60
C ILE A 652 -11.11 -18.58 -37.77
N ASP A 653 -12.38 -18.88 -37.51
CA ASP A 653 -13.41 -18.90 -38.56
C ASP A 653 -13.58 -17.49 -39.16
N VAL A 654 -13.65 -16.44 -38.34
CA VAL A 654 -13.68 -15.04 -38.80
C VAL A 654 -12.42 -14.69 -39.61
N MET A 655 -11.24 -15.08 -39.14
CA MET A 655 -9.99 -14.83 -39.86
C MET A 655 -9.92 -15.57 -41.20
N THR A 656 -10.43 -16.79 -41.23
CA THR A 656 -10.53 -17.61 -42.45
C THR A 656 -11.51 -16.96 -43.43
N GLU A 657 -12.64 -16.44 -42.93
CA GLU A 657 -13.60 -15.72 -43.75
C GLU A 657 -13.01 -14.42 -44.33
N LEU A 658 -12.24 -13.67 -43.53
CA LEU A 658 -11.56 -12.45 -43.97
C LEU A 658 -10.46 -12.73 -45.01
N GLY A 659 -9.82 -13.91 -44.95
CA GLY A 659 -8.69 -14.27 -45.82
C GLY A 659 -7.37 -13.61 -45.42
N VAL A 660 -7.11 -13.46 -44.11
CA VAL A 660 -5.89 -12.80 -43.61
C VAL A 660 -4.65 -13.71 -43.67
N ASP A 661 -3.49 -13.13 -43.98
CA ASP A 661 -2.21 -13.86 -44.03
C ASP A 661 -1.62 -14.16 -42.64
N GLY A 662 -2.00 -13.38 -41.63
CA GLY A 662 -1.41 -13.48 -40.31
C GLY A 662 -2.26 -12.87 -39.20
N TYR A 663 -2.06 -13.38 -37.99
CA TYR A 663 -2.77 -12.95 -36.80
C TYR A 663 -1.80 -12.52 -35.71
N ARG A 664 -1.98 -11.29 -35.24
CA ARG A 664 -1.22 -10.74 -34.12
C ARG A 664 -2.01 -10.87 -32.83
N PHE A 665 -1.49 -11.65 -31.88
CA PHE A 665 -2.06 -11.80 -30.53
C PHE A 665 -0.99 -11.75 -29.44
N SER A 666 -1.40 -11.74 -28.18
CA SER A 666 -0.49 -11.74 -27.03
C SER A 666 -0.64 -12.97 -26.14
N LEU A 667 0.48 -13.38 -25.55
CA LEU A 667 0.49 -14.37 -24.48
C LEU A 667 0.24 -13.67 -23.15
N ALA A 668 -0.73 -14.16 -22.40
CA ALA A 668 -1.01 -13.65 -21.07
C ALA A 668 0.02 -14.19 -20.07
N TRP A 669 0.89 -13.33 -19.54
CA TRP A 669 1.99 -13.78 -18.67
C TRP A 669 1.43 -14.50 -17.44
N SER A 670 0.43 -13.91 -16.78
CA SER A 670 -0.21 -14.51 -15.60
C SER A 670 -0.99 -15.80 -15.91
N ARG A 671 -1.28 -16.09 -17.18
CA ARG A 671 -1.91 -17.35 -17.59
C ARG A 671 -0.90 -18.46 -17.76
N ILE A 672 0.31 -18.17 -18.24
CA ILE A 672 1.39 -19.16 -18.43
C ILE A 672 2.16 -19.37 -17.11
N ALA A 673 2.48 -18.28 -16.41
CA ALA A 673 3.16 -18.29 -15.11
C ALA A 673 2.31 -17.52 -14.08
N PRO A 674 1.31 -18.19 -13.46
CA PRO A 674 0.36 -17.58 -12.51
C PRO A 674 0.99 -16.83 -11.35
N ARG A 675 2.17 -17.29 -10.91
CA ARG A 675 2.92 -16.72 -9.78
C ARG A 675 4.05 -15.79 -10.26
N GLY A 676 3.97 -15.32 -11.50
CA GLY A 676 4.90 -14.41 -12.15
C GLY A 676 6.21 -15.07 -12.60
N LYS A 677 6.98 -15.61 -11.65
CA LYS A 677 8.29 -16.22 -11.91
C LYS A 677 8.10 -17.65 -12.43
N VAL A 678 8.78 -18.01 -13.52
CA VAL A 678 8.71 -19.36 -14.12
C VAL A 678 9.05 -20.47 -13.11
N LYS A 679 10.03 -20.22 -12.23
CA LYS A 679 10.43 -21.16 -11.16
C LYS A 679 9.34 -21.46 -10.13
N ARG A 680 8.26 -20.66 -10.07
CA ARG A 680 7.15 -20.81 -9.12
C ARG A 680 5.99 -21.64 -9.68
N GLY A 681 6.15 -22.25 -10.85
CA GLY A 681 5.18 -23.13 -11.48
C GLY A 681 4.65 -22.58 -12.79
N ILE A 682 4.29 -23.50 -13.69
CA ILE A 682 3.77 -23.23 -15.03
C ILE A 682 2.35 -23.80 -15.10
N ASN A 683 1.41 -23.01 -15.60
CA ASN A 683 0.05 -23.49 -15.83
C ASN A 683 -0.04 -24.22 -17.17
N GLN A 684 -0.14 -25.54 -17.12
CA GLN A 684 -0.23 -26.38 -18.32
C GLN A 684 -1.52 -26.14 -19.10
N ALA A 685 -2.63 -25.78 -18.45
CA ALA A 685 -3.87 -25.46 -19.15
C ALA A 685 -3.73 -24.20 -20.01
N GLY A 686 -3.09 -23.15 -19.47
CA GLY A 686 -2.75 -21.94 -20.21
C GLY A 686 -1.82 -22.21 -21.38
N VAL A 687 -0.81 -23.07 -21.19
CA VAL A 687 0.09 -23.51 -22.27
C VAL A 687 -0.66 -24.27 -23.36
N LYS A 688 -1.56 -25.18 -22.97
CA LYS A 688 -2.38 -25.95 -23.92
C LYS A 688 -3.23 -25.03 -24.78
N TYR A 689 -3.93 -24.06 -24.20
CA TYR A 689 -4.73 -23.09 -24.94
C TYR A 689 -3.94 -22.40 -26.05
N TYR A 690 -2.74 -21.89 -25.75
CA TYR A 690 -1.92 -21.23 -26.77
C TYR A 690 -1.37 -22.19 -27.82
N ASN A 691 -1.06 -23.44 -27.46
CA ASN A 691 -0.71 -24.47 -28.45
C ASN A 691 -1.88 -24.73 -29.40
N ASP A 692 -3.08 -24.96 -28.86
CA ASP A 692 -4.28 -25.25 -29.65
C ASP A 692 -4.59 -24.08 -30.61
N LEU A 693 -4.51 -22.83 -30.12
CA LEU A 693 -4.69 -21.63 -30.96
C LEU A 693 -3.63 -21.55 -32.07
N ILE A 694 -2.35 -21.74 -31.75
CA ILE A 694 -1.25 -21.67 -32.74
C ILE A 694 -1.42 -22.76 -33.80
N ASP A 695 -1.74 -23.98 -33.39
CA ASP A 695 -1.95 -25.11 -34.30
C ASP A 695 -3.17 -24.88 -35.18
N GLY A 696 -4.26 -24.35 -34.61
CA GLY A 696 -5.45 -23.96 -35.35
C GLY A 696 -5.17 -22.90 -36.42
N LEU A 697 -4.38 -21.86 -36.09
CA LEU A 697 -3.99 -20.81 -37.04
C LEU A 697 -3.19 -21.40 -38.20
N LEU A 698 -2.19 -22.22 -37.90
CA LEU A 698 -1.34 -22.84 -38.91
C LEU A 698 -2.10 -23.83 -39.79
N ALA A 699 -3.09 -24.55 -39.24
CA ALA A 699 -3.97 -25.42 -40.02
C ALA A 699 -4.80 -24.66 -41.07
N LYS A 700 -4.99 -23.35 -40.89
CA LYS A 700 -5.66 -22.44 -41.82
C LYS A 700 -4.67 -21.57 -42.61
N ASN A 701 -3.37 -21.87 -42.57
CA ASN A 701 -2.29 -21.08 -43.18
C ASN A 701 -2.19 -19.64 -42.69
N ILE A 702 -2.66 -19.35 -41.47
CA ILE A 702 -2.57 -18.03 -40.87
C ILE A 702 -1.29 -17.94 -40.04
N THR A 703 -0.41 -17.01 -40.37
CA THR A 703 0.90 -16.87 -39.70
C THR A 703 0.78 -16.20 -38.32
N PRO A 704 1.24 -16.84 -37.22
CA PRO A 704 1.16 -16.24 -35.89
C PRO A 704 2.25 -15.17 -35.66
N PHE A 705 1.82 -13.99 -35.20
CA PHE A 705 2.66 -12.89 -34.71
C PHE A 705 2.43 -12.71 -33.21
N VAL A 706 3.36 -13.18 -32.39
CA VAL A 706 3.13 -13.35 -30.94
C VAL A 706 3.79 -12.24 -30.15
N THR A 707 2.99 -11.54 -29.35
CA THR A 707 3.44 -10.52 -28.40
C THR A 707 3.62 -11.14 -27.02
N LEU A 708 4.81 -11.05 -26.44
CA LEU A 708 5.13 -11.63 -25.13
C LEU A 708 4.51 -10.83 -23.98
N PHE A 709 4.46 -9.50 -24.09
CA PHE A 709 3.91 -8.63 -23.05
C PHE A 709 3.03 -7.53 -23.65
N HIS A 710 1.76 -7.50 -23.22
CA HIS A 710 0.77 -6.52 -23.64
C HIS A 710 0.12 -5.86 -22.42
N TRP A 711 0.97 -5.31 -21.55
CA TRP A 711 0.62 -4.52 -20.35
C TRP A 711 -0.01 -5.32 -19.20
N ASP A 712 -0.08 -6.63 -19.34
CA ASP A 712 -0.75 -7.58 -18.45
C ASP A 712 0.23 -8.21 -17.42
N LEU A 713 0.98 -7.36 -16.73
CA LEU A 713 1.99 -7.81 -15.77
C LEU A 713 1.34 -8.67 -14.66
N PRO A 714 1.88 -9.84 -14.28
CA PRO A 714 1.35 -10.60 -13.16
C PRO A 714 1.31 -9.77 -11.88
N GLN A 715 0.15 -9.72 -11.22
CA GLN A 715 -0.07 -8.88 -10.03
C GLN A 715 0.94 -9.20 -8.94
N VAL A 716 1.30 -10.48 -8.78
CA VAL A 716 2.30 -10.95 -7.81
C VAL A 716 3.65 -10.25 -7.98
N LEU A 717 4.08 -9.93 -9.21
CA LEU A 717 5.35 -9.23 -9.44
C LEU A 717 5.24 -7.72 -9.16
N GLN A 718 4.08 -7.11 -9.46
CA GLN A 718 3.78 -5.75 -9.04
C GLN A 718 3.78 -5.63 -7.52
N ASP A 719 3.22 -6.63 -6.87
CA ASP A 719 3.04 -6.74 -5.43
C ASP A 719 4.32 -7.01 -4.64
N GLU A 720 5.23 -7.79 -5.21
CA GLU A 720 6.49 -8.21 -4.59
C GLU A 720 7.54 -7.10 -4.64
N TYR A 721 7.65 -6.41 -5.77
CA TYR A 721 8.72 -5.44 -5.98
C TYR A 721 8.35 -4.25 -6.87
N GLU A 722 7.06 -3.96 -7.08
CA GLU A 722 6.56 -2.85 -7.91
C GLU A 722 6.81 -3.01 -9.42
N GLY A 723 6.94 -4.26 -9.89
CA GLY A 723 6.95 -4.58 -11.32
C GLY A 723 8.10 -3.89 -12.06
N PHE A 724 7.78 -3.11 -13.09
CA PHE A 724 8.80 -2.42 -13.90
C PHE A 724 9.53 -1.28 -13.20
N LEU A 725 9.17 -0.92 -11.96
CA LEU A 725 9.98 0.00 -11.15
C LEU A 725 11.26 -0.64 -10.61
N ASN A 726 11.30 -1.97 -10.51
CA ASN A 726 12.45 -2.70 -10.01
C ASN A 726 13.19 -3.42 -11.15
N HIS A 727 14.52 -3.42 -11.06
CA HIS A 727 15.39 -4.04 -12.03
C HIS A 727 15.28 -5.58 -12.09
N GLU A 728 14.76 -6.23 -11.04
CA GLU A 728 14.54 -7.69 -11.02
C GLU A 728 13.61 -8.17 -12.14
N ILE A 729 12.65 -7.33 -12.56
CA ILE A 729 11.70 -7.64 -13.65
C ILE A 729 12.39 -8.05 -14.96
N ILE A 730 13.61 -7.55 -15.20
CA ILE A 730 14.36 -7.78 -16.43
C ILE A 730 14.73 -9.25 -16.55
N ASP A 731 15.07 -9.90 -15.44
CA ASP A 731 15.40 -11.32 -15.42
C ASP A 731 14.15 -12.20 -15.42
N ASP A 732 13.11 -11.83 -14.68
CA ASP A 732 11.84 -12.57 -14.68
C ASP A 732 11.17 -12.53 -16.07
N PHE A 733 11.19 -11.38 -16.76
CA PHE A 733 10.67 -11.27 -18.13
C PHE A 733 11.50 -12.08 -19.12
N LYS A 734 12.83 -12.08 -18.97
CA LYS A 734 13.73 -12.91 -19.78
C LYS A 734 13.45 -14.40 -19.58
N ASP A 735 13.23 -14.84 -18.35
CA ASP A 735 12.96 -16.26 -18.04
C ASP A 735 11.58 -16.69 -18.56
N TYR A 736 10.57 -15.82 -18.45
CA TYR A 736 9.26 -16.01 -19.09
C TYR A 736 9.36 -16.11 -20.62
N ALA A 737 10.05 -15.17 -21.27
CA ALA A 737 10.27 -15.21 -22.71
C ALA A 737 11.02 -16.49 -23.15
N ASN A 738 12.04 -16.88 -22.38
CA ASN A 738 12.80 -18.12 -22.61
C ASN A 738 11.89 -19.35 -22.58
N LEU A 739 10.91 -19.40 -21.69
CA LEU A 739 9.91 -20.47 -21.63
C LEU A 739 9.03 -20.45 -22.89
N CYS A 740 8.49 -19.29 -23.27
CA CYS A 740 7.65 -19.15 -24.45
C CYS A 740 8.37 -19.57 -25.75
N PHE A 741 9.64 -19.19 -25.91
CA PHE A 741 10.45 -19.62 -27.07
C PHE A 741 10.64 -21.13 -27.12
N LYS A 742 10.85 -21.79 -25.97
CA LYS A 742 10.98 -23.26 -25.92
C LYS A 742 9.70 -23.96 -26.33
N ILE A 743 8.56 -23.48 -25.84
CA ILE A 743 7.26 -24.16 -26.01
C ILE A 743 6.67 -23.90 -27.39
N PHE A 744 6.74 -22.65 -27.88
CA PHE A 744 6.01 -22.23 -29.08
C PHE A 744 6.93 -21.88 -30.27
N GLY A 745 8.24 -21.73 -30.05
CA GLY A 745 9.16 -21.22 -31.07
C GLY A 745 9.41 -22.16 -32.26
N ASP A 746 9.05 -23.44 -32.13
CA ASP A 746 9.03 -24.40 -33.24
C ASP A 746 8.01 -24.02 -34.32
N ARG A 747 6.91 -23.36 -33.94
CA ARG A 747 5.81 -22.92 -34.81
C ARG A 747 5.76 -21.41 -35.01
N VAL A 748 6.04 -20.63 -33.97
CA VAL A 748 6.04 -19.16 -34.02
C VAL A 748 7.36 -18.62 -34.56
N LYS A 749 7.29 -17.78 -35.60
CA LYS A 749 8.47 -17.18 -36.25
C LYS A 749 8.55 -15.66 -36.12
N ASN A 750 7.48 -15.01 -35.66
CA ASN A 750 7.43 -13.55 -35.53
C ASN A 750 7.14 -13.19 -34.08
N TRP A 751 8.16 -12.73 -33.38
CA TRP A 751 8.10 -12.42 -31.95
C TRP A 751 8.11 -10.92 -31.71
N ILE A 752 7.21 -10.44 -30.87
CA ILE A 752 7.17 -9.06 -30.39
C ILE A 752 7.39 -9.11 -28.89
N THR A 753 8.41 -8.43 -28.37
CA THR A 753 8.66 -8.48 -26.92
C THR A 753 7.60 -7.70 -26.13
N ILE A 754 7.42 -6.43 -26.43
CA ILE A 754 6.56 -5.51 -25.65
C ILE A 754 5.69 -4.73 -26.63
N ASN A 755 4.39 -4.69 -26.38
CA ASN A 755 3.50 -3.76 -27.06
C ASN A 755 3.67 -2.34 -26.50
N GLN A 756 3.96 -1.37 -27.37
CA GLN A 756 4.05 0.06 -27.08
C GLN A 756 4.88 0.40 -25.83
N LEU A 757 6.19 0.54 -26.00
CA LEU A 757 7.11 0.93 -24.92
C LEU A 757 6.73 2.26 -24.23
N TYR A 758 6.02 3.15 -24.92
CA TYR A 758 5.59 4.45 -24.38
C TYR A 758 4.44 4.34 -23.36
N THR A 759 3.56 3.35 -23.51
CA THR A 759 2.22 3.38 -22.91
C THR A 759 2.23 3.12 -21.42
N VAL A 760 2.90 2.05 -20.97
CA VAL A 760 2.99 1.71 -19.54
C VAL A 760 3.72 2.81 -18.76
N PRO A 761 4.91 3.31 -19.17
CA PRO A 761 5.57 4.42 -18.49
C PRO A 761 4.69 5.67 -18.31
N THR A 762 3.92 6.04 -19.33
CA THR A 762 3.16 7.29 -19.31
C THR A 762 1.78 7.14 -18.71
N ARG A 763 0.97 6.19 -19.18
CA ARG A 763 -0.39 6.00 -18.68
C ARG A 763 -0.43 5.31 -17.31
N GLY A 764 0.49 4.37 -17.08
CA GLY A 764 0.57 3.60 -15.84
C GLY A 764 1.31 4.29 -14.69
N TYR A 765 2.32 5.13 -14.99
CA TYR A 765 3.21 5.72 -13.98
C TYR A 765 3.37 7.26 -14.06
N ALA A 766 2.89 7.92 -15.12
CA ALA A 766 2.86 9.39 -15.19
C ALA A 766 1.45 9.92 -14.91
N MET A 767 0.45 9.46 -15.66
CA MET A 767 -0.93 9.93 -15.58
C MET A 767 -1.79 9.12 -14.61
N GLY A 768 -1.44 7.86 -14.34
CA GLY A 768 -2.21 6.96 -13.47
C GLY A 768 -3.61 6.62 -14.00
N THR A 769 -3.79 6.69 -15.33
CA THR A 769 -5.06 6.36 -16.02
C THR A 769 -5.19 4.87 -16.30
N ASP A 770 -4.07 4.16 -16.38
CA ASP A 770 -4.00 2.75 -16.73
C ASP A 770 -3.27 1.99 -15.60
N ALA A 771 -3.38 0.67 -15.57
CA ALA A 771 -2.67 -0.15 -14.60
C ALA A 771 -1.14 0.09 -14.62
N PRO A 772 -0.46 0.18 -13.46
CA PRO A 772 -0.97 -0.05 -12.11
C PRO A 772 -1.61 1.19 -11.45
N GLY A 773 -1.80 2.30 -12.17
CA GLY A 773 -2.55 3.48 -11.69
C GLY A 773 -1.76 4.46 -10.86
N ARG A 774 -0.44 4.56 -11.08
CA ARG A 774 0.46 5.39 -10.27
C ARG A 774 0.63 6.78 -10.86
N CYS A 775 0.51 7.79 -10.02
CA CYS A 775 0.82 9.16 -10.38
C CYS A 775 1.09 9.99 -9.13
N SER A 776 1.68 11.17 -9.32
CA SER A 776 1.89 12.12 -8.24
C SER A 776 0.59 12.71 -7.74
N SER A 777 0.51 12.96 -6.43
CA SER A 777 -0.67 13.57 -5.79
C SER A 777 -1.03 14.97 -6.32
N TRP A 778 -0.07 15.69 -6.90
CA TRP A 778 -0.33 17.00 -7.54
C TRP A 778 -0.99 16.89 -8.91
N LEU A 779 -0.97 15.72 -9.55
CA LEU A 779 -1.65 15.48 -10.82
C LEU A 779 -3.08 14.96 -10.58
N ASN A 780 -3.20 13.96 -9.70
CA ASN A 780 -4.48 13.43 -9.26
C ASN A 780 -4.35 13.00 -7.79
N LYS A 781 -5.20 13.57 -6.93
CA LYS A 781 -5.21 13.28 -5.49
C LYS A 781 -5.67 11.86 -5.17
N ASP A 782 -6.38 11.23 -6.10
CA ASP A 782 -6.92 9.88 -5.96
C ASP A 782 -5.92 8.79 -6.40
N CYS A 783 -4.73 9.18 -6.90
CA CYS A 783 -3.64 8.23 -7.10
C CYS A 783 -3.12 7.73 -5.75
N TYR A 784 -3.11 6.41 -5.57
CA TYR A 784 -2.70 5.78 -4.30
C TYR A 784 -1.22 5.98 -3.97
N ALA A 785 -0.38 6.10 -4.99
CA ALA A 785 1.06 6.34 -4.89
C ALA A 785 1.62 6.76 -6.26
N GLY A 786 2.84 7.27 -6.27
CA GLY A 786 3.62 7.50 -7.49
C GLY A 786 4.44 8.78 -7.48
N ASP A 787 5.36 8.87 -8.43
CA ASP A 787 6.09 10.09 -8.77
C ASP A 787 6.15 10.22 -10.30
N SER A 788 5.19 10.97 -10.87
CA SER A 788 5.07 11.26 -12.29
C SER A 788 6.31 11.95 -12.88
N GLY A 789 7.16 12.53 -12.04
CA GLY A 789 8.43 13.14 -12.44
C GLY A 789 9.59 12.16 -12.54
N ARG A 790 9.49 10.94 -11.99
CA ARG A 790 10.62 9.98 -11.91
C ARG A 790 10.27 8.58 -12.40
N GLU A 791 9.16 8.03 -11.92
CA GLU A 791 8.74 6.65 -12.18
C GLU A 791 8.64 6.30 -13.67
N PRO A 792 8.09 7.16 -14.56
CA PRO A 792 8.04 6.88 -16.00
C PRO A 792 9.42 6.61 -16.61
N TYR A 793 10.45 7.34 -16.19
CA TYR A 793 11.81 7.17 -16.70
C TYR A 793 12.48 5.88 -16.23
N ILE A 794 12.18 5.45 -15.00
CA ILE A 794 12.68 4.18 -14.45
C ILE A 794 12.02 3.01 -15.18
N VAL A 795 10.69 3.05 -15.34
CA VAL A 795 9.91 2.02 -16.02
C VAL A 795 10.33 1.90 -17.48
N ALA A 796 10.44 3.01 -18.20
CA ALA A 796 10.90 3.03 -19.59
C ALA A 796 12.31 2.43 -19.75
N HIS A 797 13.21 2.73 -18.82
CA HIS A 797 14.57 2.18 -18.82
C HIS A 797 14.57 0.66 -18.62
N ASN A 798 13.84 0.16 -17.61
CA ASN A 798 13.74 -1.27 -17.35
C ASN A 798 13.03 -2.02 -18.49
N GLN A 799 12.03 -1.43 -19.14
CA GLN A 799 11.40 -2.01 -20.33
C GLN A 799 12.38 -2.15 -21.51
N LEU A 800 13.20 -1.13 -21.78
CA LEU A 800 14.24 -1.19 -22.82
C LEU A 800 15.27 -2.28 -22.52
N LEU A 801 15.74 -2.38 -21.27
CA LEU A 801 16.69 -3.41 -20.86
C LEU A 801 16.09 -4.82 -20.92
N ALA A 802 14.83 -4.99 -20.48
CA ALA A 802 14.11 -6.24 -20.54
C ALA A 802 13.93 -6.71 -21.99
N HIS A 803 13.47 -5.82 -22.87
CA HIS A 803 13.40 -6.05 -24.32
C HIS A 803 14.75 -6.48 -24.89
N ALA A 804 15.81 -5.69 -24.64
CA ALA A 804 17.13 -5.94 -25.22
C ALA A 804 17.74 -7.28 -24.73
N LYS A 805 17.54 -7.63 -23.47
CA LYS A 805 17.99 -8.90 -22.88
C LYS A 805 17.26 -10.10 -23.49
N VAL A 806 15.96 -9.98 -23.74
CA VAL A 806 15.15 -11.00 -24.43
C VAL A 806 15.59 -11.18 -25.88
N VAL A 807 15.83 -10.10 -26.61
CA VAL A 807 16.31 -10.17 -28.01
C VAL A 807 17.71 -10.79 -28.08
N HIS A 808 18.60 -10.41 -27.16
CA HIS A 808 19.91 -11.04 -27.05
C HIS A 808 19.80 -12.54 -26.78
N LEU A 809 18.95 -12.96 -25.85
CA LEU A 809 18.67 -14.37 -25.58
C LEU A 809 18.17 -15.09 -26.83
N TYR A 810 17.18 -14.53 -27.54
CA TYR A 810 16.60 -15.13 -28.72
C TYR A 810 17.62 -15.34 -29.84
N ARG A 811 18.39 -14.28 -30.15
CA ARG A 811 19.45 -14.35 -31.17
C ARG A 811 20.53 -15.37 -30.81
N LYS A 812 20.95 -15.40 -29.53
CA LYS A 812 22.02 -16.28 -29.06
C LYS A 812 21.61 -17.75 -29.00
N LYS A 813 20.34 -18.04 -28.67
CA LYS A 813 19.91 -19.40 -28.33
C LYS A 813 18.95 -20.03 -29.35
N TYR A 814 18.11 -19.24 -30.00
CA TYR A 814 16.99 -19.74 -30.81
C TYR A 814 17.11 -19.37 -32.30
N LYS A 815 17.86 -18.32 -32.65
CA LYS A 815 18.18 -17.94 -34.05
C LYS A 815 19.48 -18.57 -34.58
N VAL A 816 19.94 -19.66 -33.96
CA VAL A 816 21.19 -20.36 -34.31
C VAL A 816 20.96 -21.42 -35.40
N SER A 817 21.99 -21.73 -36.19
CA SER A 817 21.90 -22.72 -37.28
C SER A 817 21.52 -24.12 -36.80
N SER A 818 21.86 -24.49 -35.57
CA SER A 818 21.51 -25.77 -34.95
C SER A 818 20.02 -25.93 -34.60
N LEU A 819 19.22 -24.85 -34.66
CA LEU A 819 17.77 -24.89 -34.44
C LEU A 819 17.02 -24.29 -35.66
N PRO A 820 17.06 -24.95 -36.84
CA PRO A 820 16.50 -24.39 -38.07
C PRO A 820 15.00 -24.10 -37.96
N LYS A 821 14.28 -24.91 -37.17
CA LYS A 821 12.84 -24.73 -36.92
C LYS A 821 12.50 -23.49 -36.08
N GLN A 822 13.45 -22.79 -35.44
CA GLN A 822 13.14 -21.63 -34.58
C GLN A 822 13.74 -20.32 -35.10
N ARG A 823 14.19 -20.31 -36.36
CA ARG A 823 14.98 -19.23 -36.96
C ARG A 823 14.12 -18.05 -37.45
N GLY A 824 13.24 -17.55 -36.58
CA GLY A 824 12.34 -16.42 -36.85
C GLY A 824 12.97 -15.03 -36.61
N GLU A 825 12.13 -14.01 -36.62
CA GLU A 825 12.45 -12.62 -36.33
C GLU A 825 11.87 -12.16 -34.99
N ILE A 826 12.57 -11.23 -34.33
CA ILE A 826 12.12 -10.65 -33.07
C ILE A 826 12.21 -9.12 -33.11
N GLY A 827 11.15 -8.46 -32.67
CA GLY A 827 11.03 -7.01 -32.68
C GLY A 827 10.31 -6.45 -31.46
N VAL A 828 9.98 -5.17 -31.54
CA VAL A 828 9.20 -4.44 -30.54
C VAL A 828 8.18 -3.56 -31.25
N VAL A 829 7.08 -3.25 -30.57
CA VAL A 829 6.04 -2.37 -31.11
C VAL A 829 6.11 -1.01 -30.43
N MET A 830 6.07 0.03 -31.25
CA MET A 830 6.01 1.43 -30.85
C MET A 830 4.61 1.96 -31.11
N ILE A 831 4.16 2.94 -30.32
CA ILE A 831 3.07 3.83 -30.70
C ILE A 831 3.68 5.14 -31.17
N THR A 832 3.13 5.70 -32.24
CA THR A 832 3.51 7.04 -32.70
C THR A 832 2.29 7.82 -33.16
N ARG A 833 2.42 9.14 -33.15
CA ARG A 833 1.48 10.10 -33.72
C ARG A 833 2.30 11.09 -34.54
N TRP A 834 1.71 11.65 -35.58
CA TRP A 834 2.38 12.71 -36.31
C TRP A 834 2.21 14.05 -35.58
N PHE A 835 3.32 14.76 -35.38
CA PHE A 835 3.34 16.06 -34.73
C PHE A 835 3.65 17.13 -35.77
N VAL A 836 2.75 18.10 -35.89
CA VAL A 836 2.87 19.26 -36.78
C VAL A 836 2.97 20.51 -35.90
N PRO A 837 3.84 21.49 -36.22
CA PRO A 837 3.90 22.73 -35.48
C PRO A 837 2.59 23.51 -35.60
N TYR A 838 2.17 24.13 -34.50
CA TYR A 838 0.94 24.92 -34.45
C TYR A 838 0.96 26.08 -35.44
N ASP A 839 2.11 26.74 -35.59
CA ASP A 839 2.40 27.74 -36.60
C ASP A 839 3.89 27.68 -37.00
N SER A 840 4.32 28.55 -37.92
CA SER A 840 5.68 28.58 -38.44
C SER A 840 6.71 29.27 -37.52
N THR A 841 6.38 29.58 -36.26
CA THR A 841 7.34 30.20 -35.34
C THR A 841 8.39 29.18 -34.88
N GLN A 842 9.63 29.64 -34.68
CA GLN A 842 10.72 28.77 -34.23
C GLN A 842 10.39 28.08 -32.89
N ALA A 843 9.68 28.75 -31.99
CA ALA A 843 9.27 28.17 -30.71
C ALA A 843 8.35 26.95 -30.88
N ASN A 844 7.41 27.00 -31.83
CA ASN A 844 6.48 25.90 -32.11
C ASN A 844 7.15 24.78 -32.92
N ILE A 845 8.07 25.12 -33.82
CA ILE A 845 8.93 24.13 -34.49
C ILE A 845 9.77 23.38 -33.44
N ASP A 846 10.46 24.11 -32.57
CA ASP A 846 11.26 23.52 -31.49
C ASP A 846 10.39 22.66 -30.58
N ALA A 847 9.20 23.14 -30.18
CA ALA A 847 8.26 22.37 -29.36
C ALA A 847 7.80 21.08 -30.03
N THR A 848 7.59 21.11 -31.34
CA THR A 848 7.24 19.94 -32.14
C THR A 848 8.35 18.90 -32.12
N GLU A 849 9.60 19.34 -32.31
CA GLU A 849 10.76 18.45 -32.19
C GLU A 849 10.92 17.89 -30.77
N ARG A 850 10.66 18.67 -29.71
CA ARG A 850 10.62 18.12 -28.34
C ARG A 850 9.56 17.03 -28.19
N ASN A 851 8.36 17.23 -28.73
CA ASN A 851 7.30 16.24 -28.65
C ASN A 851 7.68 14.96 -29.39
N LYS A 852 8.27 15.05 -30.59
CA LYS A 852 8.78 13.89 -31.34
C LYS A 852 9.82 13.12 -30.54
N GLU A 853 10.78 13.82 -29.94
CA GLU A 853 11.84 13.21 -29.15
C GLU A 853 11.34 12.58 -27.85
N PHE A 854 10.41 13.21 -27.13
CA PHE A 854 9.84 12.65 -25.90
C PHE A 854 8.83 11.52 -26.17
N PHE A 855 8.23 11.46 -27.35
CA PHE A 855 7.25 10.42 -27.71
C PHE A 855 7.91 9.20 -28.36
N LEU A 856 8.62 9.41 -29.47
CA LEU A 856 9.24 8.35 -30.27
C LEU A 856 10.74 8.23 -30.00
N GLY A 857 11.45 9.36 -29.96
CA GLY A 857 12.91 9.40 -29.74
C GLY A 857 13.34 8.76 -28.42
N TRP A 858 12.51 8.85 -27.39
CA TRP A 858 12.75 8.31 -26.05
C TRP A 858 13.12 6.82 -26.07
N PHE A 859 12.57 6.06 -27.02
CA PHE A 859 12.87 4.63 -27.19
C PHE A 859 13.65 4.36 -28.47
N MET A 860 13.38 5.09 -29.57
CA MET A 860 14.06 4.88 -30.84
C MET A 860 15.54 5.28 -30.80
N GLU A 861 15.92 6.35 -30.09
CA GLU A 861 17.33 6.69 -29.95
C GLU A 861 18.12 5.64 -29.15
N PRO A 862 17.63 5.11 -28.00
CA PRO A 862 18.28 3.97 -27.37
C PRO A 862 18.43 2.77 -28.31
N LEU A 863 17.36 2.41 -29.04
CA LEU A 863 17.37 1.26 -29.95
C LEU A 863 18.29 1.46 -31.16
N THR A 864 18.54 2.68 -31.62
CA THR A 864 19.39 2.95 -32.80
C THR A 864 20.81 3.40 -32.44
N LYS A 865 20.96 4.19 -31.38
CA LYS A 865 22.21 4.86 -30.97
C LYS A 865 22.76 4.35 -29.63
N GLY A 866 21.98 3.63 -28.82
CA GLY A 866 22.40 3.15 -27.50
C GLY A 866 22.40 4.24 -26.42
N LYS A 867 21.75 5.38 -26.67
CA LYS A 867 21.62 6.51 -25.73
C LYS A 867 20.25 7.15 -25.85
N TYR A 868 19.80 7.83 -24.80
CA TYR A 868 18.61 8.68 -24.86
C TYR A 868 18.86 9.98 -25.64
N PRO A 869 17.80 10.63 -26.19
CA PRO A 869 17.90 11.91 -26.87
C PRO A 869 18.62 12.97 -26.05
N ASP A 870 19.48 13.75 -26.70
CA ASP A 870 20.27 14.78 -26.03
C ASP A 870 19.38 15.84 -25.39
N ILE A 871 18.22 16.14 -25.99
CA ILE A 871 17.22 17.05 -25.43
C ILE A 871 16.56 16.50 -24.16
N MET A 872 16.26 15.20 -24.11
CA MET A 872 15.72 14.55 -22.91
C MET A 872 16.77 14.56 -21.80
N ARG A 873 18.02 14.23 -22.11
CA ARG A 873 19.13 14.27 -21.15
C ARG A 873 19.32 15.66 -20.55
N LYS A 874 19.17 16.71 -21.37
CA LYS A 874 19.25 18.11 -20.92
C LYS A 874 18.09 18.51 -20.01
N LEU A 875 16.85 18.23 -20.41
CA LEU A 875 15.64 18.70 -19.72
C LEU A 875 15.27 17.84 -18.49
N VAL A 876 15.45 16.52 -18.58
CA VAL A 876 15.09 15.59 -17.49
C VAL A 876 16.23 15.48 -16.46
N GLY A 877 17.48 15.60 -16.91
CA GLY A 877 18.66 15.62 -16.06
C GLY A 877 18.83 14.32 -15.28
N ARG A 878 19.07 14.43 -13.97
CA ARG A 878 19.38 13.28 -13.09
C ARG A 878 18.22 12.30 -12.91
N ARG A 879 16.99 12.67 -13.28
CA ARG A 879 15.82 11.79 -13.19
C ARG A 879 15.80 10.74 -14.31
N LEU A 880 16.50 10.99 -15.42
CA LEU A 880 16.62 10.04 -16.52
C LEU A 880 17.77 9.06 -16.21
N PRO A 881 17.50 7.74 -16.09
CA PRO A 881 18.55 6.76 -15.89
C PRO A 881 19.58 6.78 -17.02
N LYS A 882 20.80 6.32 -16.73
CA LYS A 882 21.89 6.27 -17.71
C LYS A 882 22.22 4.82 -18.03
N PHE A 883 22.30 4.50 -19.32
CA PHE A 883 22.87 3.22 -19.74
C PHE A 883 24.37 3.20 -19.45
N ASN A 884 24.83 2.15 -18.80
CA ASN A 884 26.25 1.84 -18.78
C ASN A 884 26.70 1.30 -20.15
N LYS A 885 28.02 1.14 -20.35
CA LYS A 885 28.57 0.70 -21.65
C LYS A 885 28.03 -0.66 -22.11
N LYS A 886 27.78 -1.60 -21.19
CA LYS A 886 27.26 -2.93 -21.52
C LYS A 886 25.79 -2.86 -21.92
N GLU A 887 24.99 -2.11 -21.18
CA GLU A 887 23.58 -1.88 -21.46
C GLU A 887 23.37 -1.13 -22.78
N ALA A 888 24.12 -0.05 -23.02
CA ALA A 888 24.06 0.72 -24.26
C ALA A 888 24.34 -0.18 -25.48
N LYS A 889 25.33 -1.07 -25.38
CA LYS A 889 25.66 -2.05 -26.43
C LYS A 889 24.57 -3.12 -26.58
N LEU A 890 23.91 -3.51 -25.49
CA LEU A 890 22.84 -4.50 -25.49
C LEU A 890 21.57 -3.96 -26.18
N VAL A 891 21.19 -2.71 -25.88
CA VAL A 891 19.97 -2.06 -26.40
C VAL A 891 20.15 -1.61 -27.85
N LYS A 892 21.35 -1.13 -28.23
CA LYS A 892 21.60 -0.68 -29.60
C LYS A 892 21.43 -1.83 -30.60
N GLY A 893 20.51 -1.68 -31.54
CA GLY A 893 20.20 -2.64 -32.61
C GLY A 893 19.46 -3.87 -32.12
N SER A 894 18.79 -3.82 -30.97
CA SER A 894 18.08 -4.96 -30.38
C SER A 894 16.72 -5.26 -31.04
N TYR A 895 16.61 -5.20 -32.37
CA TYR A 895 15.39 -5.57 -33.09
C TYR A 895 15.73 -6.06 -34.50
N ASP A 896 14.96 -7.00 -35.03
CA ASP A 896 15.00 -7.44 -36.43
C ASP A 896 13.97 -6.65 -37.28
N PHE A 897 12.82 -6.33 -36.69
CA PHE A 897 11.78 -5.48 -37.26
C PHE A 897 11.20 -4.53 -36.20
N LEU A 898 10.52 -3.47 -36.65
CA LEU A 898 9.80 -2.52 -35.81
C LEU A 898 8.31 -2.56 -36.15
N GLY A 899 7.46 -2.80 -35.15
CA GLY A 899 6.02 -2.60 -35.29
C GLY A 899 5.64 -1.15 -34.95
N ILE A 900 4.74 -0.56 -35.72
CA ILE A 900 4.25 0.80 -35.50
C ILE A 900 2.74 0.77 -35.39
N ASN A 901 2.21 1.08 -34.20
CA ASN A 901 0.82 1.39 -34.01
C ASN A 901 0.60 2.89 -34.29
N TYR A 902 -0.33 3.21 -35.20
CA TYR A 902 -0.64 4.57 -35.63
C TYR A 902 -2.15 4.80 -35.64
N TYR A 903 -2.61 5.84 -34.95
CA TYR A 903 -4.03 6.20 -34.83
C TYR A 903 -4.22 7.72 -34.76
N GLN A 904 -5.37 8.20 -35.25
CA GLN A 904 -5.83 9.58 -35.05
C GLN A 904 -6.92 9.63 -33.97
N THR A 905 -6.83 10.58 -33.03
CA THR A 905 -7.88 10.78 -32.00
C THR A 905 -9.13 11.36 -32.64
N HIS A 906 -10.25 10.64 -32.58
CA HIS A 906 -11.59 11.22 -32.75
C HIS A 906 -12.21 11.42 -31.35
N PRO A 907 -12.90 12.56 -31.09
CA PRO A 907 -13.77 12.67 -29.92
C PRO A 907 -14.93 11.68 -30.09
N GLY A 908 -15.04 10.71 -29.19
CA GLY A 908 -16.11 9.70 -29.21
C GLY A 908 -17.43 10.30 -28.71
N GLY A 909 -18.49 10.17 -29.51
CA GLY A 909 -19.88 10.35 -29.10
C GLY A 909 -20.59 9.00 -29.09
N ASP A 910 -21.57 8.85 -28.21
CA ASP A 910 -22.38 7.64 -28.04
C ASP A 910 -23.10 7.29 -29.35
N THR A 911 -22.86 6.09 -29.89
CA THR A 911 -23.53 5.60 -31.11
C THR A 911 -24.48 4.43 -30.76
N PRO A 912 -25.78 4.49 -31.09
CA PRO A 912 -26.74 3.42 -30.78
C PRO A 912 -26.45 2.08 -31.49
N ALA A 913 -26.94 0.98 -30.91
CA ALA A 913 -26.62 -0.40 -31.32
C ALA A 913 -26.98 -0.80 -32.78
N LEU A 914 -27.97 -0.16 -33.40
CA LEU A 914 -28.36 -0.43 -34.80
C LEU A 914 -27.37 0.15 -35.83
N ASP A 915 -26.54 1.12 -35.44
CA ASP A 915 -25.51 1.75 -36.30
C ASP A 915 -24.11 1.08 -36.14
N VAL A 916 -23.98 0.05 -35.30
CA VAL A 916 -22.69 -0.58 -34.95
C VAL A 916 -22.17 -1.57 -36.00
N ILE A 917 -23.07 -2.21 -36.76
CA ILE A 917 -22.71 -3.15 -37.85
C ILE A 917 -22.49 -2.40 -39.16
N ALA A 918 -23.20 -1.28 -39.37
CA ALA A 918 -23.11 -0.41 -40.55
C ALA A 918 -22.02 0.66 -40.41
N ASP A 919 -20.77 0.24 -40.18
CA ASP A 919 -19.64 1.09 -39.81
C ASP A 919 -18.86 1.66 -41.01
N SER A 920 -19.56 2.18 -42.02
CA SER A 920 -18.97 2.67 -43.28
C SER A 920 -17.85 3.70 -43.11
N ASN A 921 -17.91 4.56 -42.09
CA ASN A 921 -16.83 5.51 -41.76
C ASN A 921 -15.49 4.81 -41.46
N ARG A 922 -15.52 3.59 -40.92
CA ARG A 922 -14.32 2.78 -40.63
C ARG A 922 -13.70 2.24 -41.91
N THR A 923 -14.51 1.92 -42.92
CA THR A 923 -14.04 1.56 -44.26
C THR A 923 -13.21 2.70 -44.86
N ASP A 924 -13.73 3.93 -44.82
CA ASP A 924 -13.01 5.11 -45.32
C ASP A 924 -11.69 5.35 -44.56
N TYR A 925 -11.72 5.15 -43.24
CA TYR A 925 -10.53 5.25 -42.39
C TYR A 925 -9.44 4.25 -42.81
N ILE A 926 -9.78 2.96 -42.92
CA ILE A 926 -8.81 1.90 -43.30
C ILE A 926 -8.32 2.11 -44.73
N CYS A 927 -9.22 2.39 -45.67
CA CYS A 927 -8.88 2.66 -47.07
C CYS A 927 -7.88 3.81 -47.19
N SER A 928 -8.15 4.95 -46.53
CA SER A 928 -7.27 6.12 -46.56
C SER A 928 -5.88 5.79 -46.00
N HIS A 929 -5.80 5.06 -44.87
CA HIS A 929 -4.52 4.65 -44.28
C HIS A 929 -3.73 3.72 -45.20
N LEU A 930 -4.38 2.78 -45.87
CA LEU A 930 -3.73 1.89 -46.84
C LEU A 930 -3.24 2.65 -48.08
N CYS A 931 -3.97 3.67 -48.54
CA CYS A 931 -3.51 4.55 -49.62
C CYS A 931 -2.24 5.31 -49.23
N PHE A 932 -2.20 5.92 -48.04
CA PHE A 932 -0.98 6.59 -47.55
C PHE A 932 0.17 5.61 -47.31
N LEU A 933 -0.11 4.39 -46.85
CA LEU A 933 0.91 3.36 -46.69
C LEU A 933 1.51 2.95 -48.05
N ARG A 934 0.67 2.77 -49.07
CA ARG A 934 1.10 2.53 -50.45
C ARG A 934 1.96 3.69 -50.95
N LYS A 935 1.57 4.94 -50.69
CA LYS A 935 2.35 6.14 -51.03
C LYS A 935 3.74 6.10 -50.38
N ALA A 936 3.81 5.85 -49.07
CA ALA A 936 5.08 5.75 -48.33
C ALA A 936 5.99 4.63 -48.85
N ILE A 937 5.41 3.49 -49.26
CA ILE A 937 6.18 2.38 -49.87
C ILE A 937 6.72 2.79 -51.25
N LYS A 938 5.85 3.34 -52.12
CA LYS A 938 6.20 3.64 -53.51
C LYS A 938 7.11 4.86 -53.67
N GLU A 939 6.82 5.93 -52.94
CA GLU A 939 7.48 7.23 -53.14
C GLU A 939 8.68 7.43 -52.21
N SER A 940 8.57 7.00 -50.95
CA SER A 940 9.63 7.21 -49.95
C SER A 940 10.55 5.99 -49.77
N GLY A 941 10.24 4.87 -50.41
CA GLY A 941 11.02 3.62 -50.28
C GLY A 941 10.94 2.98 -48.89
N CYS A 942 9.91 3.30 -48.09
CA CYS A 942 9.72 2.72 -46.77
C CYS A 942 9.55 1.19 -46.85
N ASN A 943 10.43 0.45 -46.18
CA ASN A 943 10.42 -1.03 -46.18
C ASN A 943 9.34 -1.61 -45.26
N VAL A 944 8.07 -1.37 -45.58
CA VAL A 944 6.91 -1.92 -44.87
C VAL A 944 6.69 -3.36 -45.31
N LYS A 945 6.57 -4.28 -44.34
CA LYS A 945 6.40 -5.72 -44.60
C LYS A 945 5.00 -6.26 -44.34
N GLY A 946 4.14 -5.50 -43.66
CA GLY A 946 2.78 -5.93 -43.34
C GLY A 946 1.96 -4.83 -42.69
N TYR A 947 0.66 -5.05 -42.62
CA TYR A 947 -0.33 -4.18 -42.00
C TYR A 947 -1.30 -5.03 -41.17
N PHE A 948 -1.57 -4.62 -39.93
CA PHE A 948 -2.52 -5.29 -39.04
C PHE A 948 -3.64 -4.31 -38.68
N ALA A 949 -4.87 -4.62 -39.07
CA ALA A 949 -6.03 -3.84 -38.67
C ALA A 949 -6.35 -4.09 -37.18
N TRP A 950 -6.37 -3.03 -36.36
CA TRP A 950 -6.85 -3.11 -34.98
C TRP A 950 -8.35 -2.84 -34.94
N CYS A 951 -9.23 -3.78 -34.60
CA CYS A 951 -8.97 -5.15 -34.12
C CYS A 951 -9.83 -6.20 -34.86
N LEU A 952 -9.56 -7.50 -34.62
CA LEU A 952 -10.29 -8.60 -35.26
C LEU A 952 -11.78 -8.55 -34.93
N GLY A 953 -12.11 -8.61 -33.64
CA GLY A 953 -13.47 -8.47 -33.12
C GLY A 953 -13.52 -7.44 -31.99
N ASP A 954 -14.72 -6.94 -31.71
CA ASP A 954 -14.97 -6.03 -30.59
C ASP A 954 -14.45 -6.64 -29.28
N ASN A 955 -13.78 -5.82 -28.47
CA ASN A 955 -13.11 -6.25 -27.25
C ASN A 955 -13.19 -5.16 -26.17
N TYR A 956 -12.59 -5.43 -25.01
CA TYR A 956 -12.48 -4.49 -23.90
C TYR A 956 -11.38 -3.44 -24.16
N GLU A 957 -11.77 -2.17 -24.29
CA GLU A 957 -10.89 -1.08 -24.71
C GLU A 957 -10.40 -0.22 -23.53
N PHE A 958 -9.90 -0.91 -22.50
CA PHE A 958 -9.24 -0.33 -21.31
C PHE A 958 -10.09 0.76 -20.66
N GLY A 959 -9.59 2.00 -20.51
CA GLY A 959 -10.35 3.11 -19.91
C GLY A 959 -11.60 3.55 -20.68
N LYS A 960 -11.98 2.86 -21.77
CA LYS A 960 -13.25 3.01 -22.48
C LYS A 960 -14.21 1.84 -22.25
N GLY A 961 -13.82 0.80 -21.52
CA GLY A 961 -14.64 -0.38 -21.30
C GLY A 961 -15.09 -1.01 -22.62
N PHE A 962 -16.35 -1.45 -22.66
CA PHE A 962 -17.03 -2.00 -23.82
C PHE A 962 -17.82 -0.96 -24.62
N THR A 963 -17.71 0.33 -24.26
CA THR A 963 -18.48 1.42 -24.89
C THR A 963 -18.01 1.79 -26.30
N VAL A 964 -16.80 1.39 -26.68
CA VAL A 964 -16.24 1.63 -28.01
C VAL A 964 -15.95 0.29 -28.69
N ARG A 965 -16.20 0.23 -30.00
CA ARG A 965 -16.20 -1.02 -30.77
C ARG A 965 -15.31 -0.89 -32.01
N TYR A 966 -14.07 -1.37 -31.89
CA TYR A 966 -13.07 -1.30 -32.97
C TYR A 966 -12.94 -2.59 -33.80
N GLY A 967 -13.79 -3.60 -33.61
CA GLY A 967 -13.69 -4.87 -34.34
C GLY A 967 -14.05 -4.75 -35.81
N LEU A 968 -13.40 -5.54 -36.67
CA LEU A 968 -13.88 -5.86 -38.03
C LEU A 968 -15.05 -6.84 -38.01
N SER A 969 -15.13 -7.67 -36.96
CA SER A 969 -16.30 -8.47 -36.62
C SER A 969 -16.99 -7.90 -35.37
N TYR A 970 -18.31 -8.04 -35.34
CA TYR A 970 -19.12 -7.74 -34.18
C TYR A 970 -18.98 -8.85 -33.13
N VAL A 971 -19.03 -8.48 -31.85
CA VAL A 971 -19.12 -9.41 -30.72
C VAL A 971 -20.28 -9.00 -29.84
N ASP A 972 -21.24 -9.91 -29.64
CA ASP A 972 -22.30 -9.74 -28.68
C ASP A 972 -21.78 -10.07 -27.28
N PHE A 973 -21.48 -9.05 -26.48
CA PHE A 973 -20.99 -9.25 -25.10
C PHE A 973 -22.07 -9.82 -24.17
N ALA A 974 -23.36 -9.70 -24.51
CA ALA A 974 -24.44 -10.32 -23.74
C ALA A 974 -24.58 -11.81 -24.07
N ASN A 975 -24.14 -12.24 -25.26
CA ASN A 975 -24.12 -13.63 -25.68
C ASN A 975 -22.82 -13.96 -26.42
N ILE A 976 -21.73 -14.17 -25.67
CA ILE A 976 -20.41 -14.53 -26.21
C ILE A 976 -20.41 -15.86 -26.98
N THR A 977 -21.47 -16.67 -26.84
CA THR A 977 -21.65 -17.92 -27.59
C THR A 977 -22.33 -17.71 -28.95
N ALA A 978 -22.76 -16.50 -29.29
CA ALA A 978 -23.22 -16.15 -30.63
C ALA A 978 -22.07 -16.21 -31.66
N ASP A 979 -22.42 -16.27 -32.94
CA ASP A 979 -21.44 -16.16 -34.03
C ASP A 979 -20.94 -14.72 -34.17
N ARG A 980 -19.75 -14.58 -34.76
CA ARG A 980 -19.04 -13.29 -34.85
C ARG A 980 -19.14 -12.75 -36.27
N ASP A 981 -20.23 -12.06 -36.54
CA ASP A 981 -20.52 -11.55 -37.89
C ASP A 981 -19.56 -10.43 -38.32
N LEU A 982 -19.15 -10.44 -39.59
CA LEU A 982 -18.40 -9.33 -40.17
C LEU A 982 -19.24 -8.06 -40.26
N LYS A 983 -18.68 -6.94 -39.80
CA LYS A 983 -19.22 -5.60 -40.03
C LYS A 983 -19.00 -5.18 -41.49
N ASP A 984 -19.55 -4.05 -41.89
CA ASP A 984 -19.34 -3.52 -43.26
C ASP A 984 -17.86 -3.27 -43.56
N SER A 985 -17.09 -2.78 -42.58
CA SER A 985 -15.64 -2.65 -42.68
C SER A 985 -14.93 -4.01 -42.82
N GLY A 986 -15.39 -5.05 -42.13
CA GLY A 986 -14.88 -6.43 -42.26
C GLY A 986 -15.16 -7.01 -43.65
N LYS A 987 -16.38 -6.85 -44.16
CA LYS A 987 -16.76 -7.27 -45.52
C LYS A 987 -15.96 -6.52 -46.58
N TRP A 988 -15.74 -5.22 -46.40
CA TRP A 988 -14.87 -4.43 -47.29
C TRP A 988 -13.43 -4.92 -47.24
N TYR A 989 -12.89 -5.20 -46.05
CA TYR A 989 -11.52 -5.68 -45.87
C TYR A 989 -11.30 -7.04 -46.54
N LYS A 990 -12.27 -7.96 -46.40
CA LYS A 990 -12.31 -9.24 -47.13
C LYS A 990 -12.25 -9.05 -48.65
N ASN A 991 -13.06 -8.13 -49.20
CA ASN A 991 -13.05 -7.83 -50.63
C ASN A 991 -11.73 -7.19 -51.09
N PHE A 992 -11.12 -6.35 -50.25
CA PHE A 992 -9.81 -5.76 -50.51
C PHE A 992 -8.72 -6.83 -50.61
N LEU A 993 -8.68 -7.78 -49.67
CA LEU A 993 -7.72 -8.90 -49.68
C LEU A 993 -7.94 -9.83 -50.89
N ASN A 994 -9.19 -10.03 -51.31
CA ASN A 994 -9.54 -10.80 -52.51
C ASN A 994 -9.28 -10.05 -53.83
N GLY A 995 -8.85 -8.78 -53.78
CA GLY A 995 -8.59 -7.96 -54.97
C GLY A 995 -9.83 -7.54 -55.76
N THR A 996 -11.03 -7.61 -55.18
CA THR A 996 -12.29 -7.28 -55.85
C THR A 996 -12.75 -5.84 -55.62
N THR A 997 -12.09 -5.10 -54.72
CA THR A 997 -12.37 -3.69 -54.44
C THR A 997 -11.82 -2.80 -55.56
N LYS A 998 -12.66 -1.95 -56.15
CA LYS A 998 -12.21 -0.92 -57.11
C LYS A 998 -11.27 0.06 -56.41
N VAL A 999 -10.06 0.22 -56.95
CA VAL A 999 -9.11 1.26 -56.52
C VAL A 999 -9.78 2.62 -56.77
N PRO A 1000 -9.93 3.49 -55.76
CA PRO A 1000 -10.45 4.83 -56.00
C PRO A 1000 -9.53 5.59 -56.95
N ASP A 1001 -10.11 6.38 -57.87
CA ASP A 1001 -9.35 7.17 -58.86
C ASP A 1001 -8.27 8.02 -58.18
N GLU A 1002 -7.07 8.12 -58.77
CA GLU A 1002 -5.91 8.87 -58.21
C GLU A 1002 -6.24 10.37 -57.96
N ASN A 1003 -7.31 10.88 -58.57
CA ASN A 1003 -7.81 12.26 -58.41
C ASN A 1003 -8.85 12.45 -57.29
N GLN A 1004 -9.24 11.41 -56.55
CA GLN A 1004 -10.10 11.60 -55.38
C GLN A 1004 -9.32 12.26 -54.25
N ASN A 1005 -9.64 13.53 -54.00
CA ASN A 1005 -9.07 14.34 -52.95
C ASN A 1005 -9.50 13.79 -51.58
N PHE A 1006 -8.72 12.89 -50.98
CA PHE A 1006 -9.00 12.20 -49.71
C PHE A 1006 -9.04 13.13 -48.47
N LEU A 1007 -8.91 14.45 -48.66
CA LEU A 1007 -9.01 15.48 -47.61
C LEU A 1007 -10.44 15.73 -47.10
N ARG A 1008 -11.47 15.02 -47.59
CA ARG A 1008 -12.83 15.07 -47.02
C ARG A 1008 -12.96 14.20 -45.77
N SER A 1009 -12.24 14.54 -44.71
CA SER A 1009 -12.77 14.39 -43.36
C SER A 1009 -12.61 15.75 -42.66
N ARG A 1010 -13.72 16.25 -42.12
CA ARG A 1010 -13.94 17.62 -41.65
C ARG A 1010 -12.80 18.13 -40.74
N LEU A 1011 -11.81 18.79 -41.31
CA LEU A 1011 -11.02 19.81 -40.62
C LEU A 1011 -11.65 21.17 -40.98
N PHE A 1012 -12.60 21.62 -40.17
CA PHE A 1012 -12.96 23.03 -40.14
C PHE A 1012 -11.77 23.80 -39.58
N PHE A 1013 -10.85 24.22 -40.45
CA PHE A 1013 -10.00 25.36 -40.19
C PHE A 1013 -10.58 26.51 -41.01
N GLU A 1014 -11.17 27.49 -40.31
CA GLU A 1014 -11.52 28.76 -40.92
C GLU A 1014 -10.25 29.35 -41.56
N ASN A 1015 -10.29 29.49 -42.90
CA ASN A 1015 -9.51 30.41 -43.72
C ASN A 1015 -8.09 30.77 -43.24
N ARG A 1016 -7.07 30.14 -43.83
CA ARG A 1016 -6.08 30.75 -44.75
C ARG A 1016 -5.00 29.71 -45.09
N ASP A 1017 -4.73 29.57 -46.39
CA ASP A 1017 -3.65 28.78 -47.01
C ASP A 1017 -3.83 27.25 -47.13
N GLN A 1018 -4.77 26.85 -48.00
CA GLN A 1018 -4.93 25.49 -48.52
C GLN A 1018 -3.72 24.94 -49.31
N LYS A 1019 -2.68 25.74 -49.58
CA LYS A 1019 -1.54 25.33 -50.43
C LYS A 1019 -0.47 24.50 -49.72
N LYS A 1020 -0.43 24.45 -48.39
CA LYS A 1020 0.68 23.80 -47.65
C LYS A 1020 0.40 22.36 -47.17
N VAL A 1021 -0.82 21.85 -47.34
CA VAL A 1021 -1.20 20.51 -46.85
C VAL A 1021 -1.07 19.44 -47.94
N ALA A 1022 -1.05 19.82 -49.22
CA ALA A 1022 -0.94 18.87 -50.33
C ALA A 1022 0.49 18.29 -50.49
N ASP A 1023 1.51 18.97 -49.94
CA ASP A 1023 2.93 18.58 -50.04
C ASP A 1023 3.46 17.85 -48.79
N ALA A 1024 2.65 17.71 -47.73
CA ALA A 1024 3.00 17.00 -46.49
C ALA A 1024 2.32 15.63 -46.44
#